data_AF-A0A7S4AB54-F1
#
_entry.id   AF-A0A7S4AB54-F1
#
_cell.length_a   1.000
_cell.length_b   1.000
_cell.length_c   1.000
_cell.angle_alpha   90.00
_cell.angle_beta   90.00
_cell.angle_gamma   90.00
#
_symmetry.space_group_name_H-M   'P 1'
#
loop_
_entity.id
_entity.type
_entity.pdbx_description
1 polymer ?
#
loop_
_entity_poly.entity_id
_entity_poly.type
_entity_poly.pdbx_seq_one_letter_code
_entity_poly.pdbx_strand_id
1 'polypeptide(L)'
;PGAIGEVALEKFPTLKALIKMITSDRYLFPTVDCDDAAREEQKRIKQATKDEEARITEYLFAPPKKVKNKVKHNINSGTLIQASRSSRRQQENRERELKRQRMKEDAEAQAEASRRKKLLRTAQKSITIWDPYKGPRKPPKESANLIFSIAELFDLPRVFQRSTEPDFLLTTIGSTTRGAIERAHDWLIPIISFLPETISRLPASASCFLLLRAYGTAGDERAQLQELSAPLLQHVRDSLMGKFGEADAVRAFDLLLTDIASHNPDRRRCARRVLTNAIGKENIGQIDTTFDGSNHAWAINLMHVEHSKSILADAVQRLAVAASFERGGNLRYLVLALHKFTKFANENDLVGDWDFASLFIKLVSRRPTVFANALSSYPGLRSLAIEVVVEEFKVYVEKTSTTSSENIMVHISLCCSDKDGPSTKVEMPLALLQSSCVLLSIWSEDEKNDRDSAAIEGLVTMLMNSQESDEGVNDNETKGMENVDGLASAKLLVTQKSAIPVESWVMLAKSRSDFIAKRAALAAPTSFLPRLLLCSGLSQASLLTMINRLGRVGEKANDVDKTFNQLLIPSASSEWDLGRLGHRREVSRKLFGRISAYSRLYRLQELNVVEHGVSFAFVEWLSVVCQSSQKPTKLKAKKPKLAPAAIYESIESAKALFDVMPMDMPDNNDISSVIHMDADASDMTGFLVFKNEQVFSSPKTLSEAQVIENFLTQTFDENKPDILDKWLGKNFSHEPFPKKRKRRNKEEIIPRLSNDQLSFLLLQCYIRVERKIEGIASILVKWIPKLSSSHGSPKFWTILLSDGQKPAFLWENLISRCFQTWDHEHMARCRRWILSDGRKEKLDLVKVVRFLITASTFSAIHVESFVDLPLTVEYVTWGRTEDTVRSATGLALDCLLSFDYEKRLRSRSDPPECLVLLLLIAKLGRNQVQFVTGAIMKRIHSDDEQTKRLLLLSLLRIYAHFPLLMNLGTAALRSNLMKAVELSAEDWLCWRSPLDDSIEDMLDTALSNLSSLRSAQFLVDVAKKHPLLLLRKLDKMGNAVEKDGVVIETIVADDKIGVVRGQGLNEPLIANVNGKGLKICVKHWGYNYTEEIWSTILDVISAVPNEVLFQCGLKMGLLELLGAYLRLVLVQSQIRTNSDRLAKLKERVSEFLGRFKSANLKSYDSWMASNNCGLPSLGATRNVLVGCGFLSHQHAMESVKKVYASATDN
;
A
#
# COMPACT_ATOMS: atom_id res chain seq x y z
N PRO A 1 30.43 3.13 -51.89
CA PRO A 1 29.93 3.80 -50.66
C PRO A 1 30.99 4.73 -50.02
N GLY A 2 32.20 4.24 -49.72
CA GLY A 2 33.29 5.04 -49.12
C GLY A 2 33.71 6.27 -49.95
N ALA A 3 33.83 6.11 -51.28
CA ALA A 3 34.21 7.20 -52.18
C ALA A 3 33.18 8.35 -52.26
N ILE A 4 31.90 8.08 -52.00
CA ILE A 4 30.84 9.12 -52.00
C ILE A 4 30.90 9.93 -50.69
N GLY A 5 31.22 9.26 -49.57
CA GLY A 5 31.44 9.90 -48.28
C GLY A 5 32.65 10.83 -48.29
N GLU A 6 33.76 10.41 -48.89
CA GLU A 6 34.96 11.25 -49.04
C GLU A 6 34.71 12.48 -49.92
N VAL A 7 34.07 12.31 -51.08
CA VAL A 7 33.74 13.43 -51.98
C VAL A 7 32.73 14.40 -51.34
N ALA A 8 31.78 13.90 -50.54
CA ALA A 8 30.83 14.75 -49.82
C ALA A 8 31.50 15.50 -48.64
N LEU A 9 32.45 14.88 -47.93
CA LEU A 9 33.25 15.51 -46.87
C LEU A 9 34.23 16.56 -47.41
N GLU A 10 34.74 16.37 -48.63
CA GLU A 10 35.68 17.27 -49.28
C GLU A 10 34.98 18.48 -49.93
N LYS A 11 33.83 18.27 -50.57
CA LYS A 11 33.07 19.33 -51.28
C LYS A 11 32.11 20.14 -50.40
N PHE A 12 31.72 19.63 -49.23
CA PHE A 12 30.79 20.32 -48.32
C PHE A 12 31.42 20.54 -46.92
N PRO A 13 32.19 21.62 -46.75
CA PRO A 13 32.90 21.93 -45.49
C PRO A 13 31.97 21.97 -44.27
N THR A 14 30.71 22.37 -44.47
CA THR A 14 29.68 22.43 -43.44
C THR A 14 29.26 21.04 -42.94
N LEU A 15 29.22 20.04 -43.84
CA LEU A 15 28.90 18.65 -43.48
C LEU A 15 30.08 18.01 -42.72
N LYS A 16 31.31 18.29 -43.14
CA LYS A 16 32.54 17.90 -42.43
C LYS A 16 32.61 18.53 -41.04
N ALA A 17 32.28 19.82 -40.90
CA ALA A 17 32.22 20.50 -39.62
C ALA A 17 31.11 19.93 -38.71
N LEU A 18 29.93 19.63 -39.26
CA LEU A 18 28.84 18.96 -38.55
C LEU A 18 29.27 17.62 -38.02
N ILE A 19 29.74 16.72 -38.89
CA ILE A 19 30.17 15.36 -38.53
C ILE A 19 31.27 15.42 -37.46
N LYS A 20 32.29 16.27 -37.65
CA LYS A 20 33.37 16.47 -36.67
C LYS A 20 32.86 17.02 -35.33
N MET A 21 31.76 17.77 -35.33
CA MET A 21 31.11 18.30 -34.12
C MET A 21 30.26 17.25 -33.40
N ILE A 22 29.73 16.24 -34.11
CA ILE A 22 28.99 15.11 -33.50
C ILE A 22 29.94 13.97 -33.09
N THR A 23 31.14 13.88 -33.68
CA THR A 23 32.08 12.75 -33.49
C THR A 23 33.41 13.10 -32.80
N SER A 24 33.73 14.39 -32.54
CA SER A 24 34.99 14.69 -31.84
C SER A 24 34.87 14.42 -30.34
N ASP A 25 35.68 13.48 -29.84
CA ASP A 25 35.91 13.15 -28.42
C ASP A 25 36.52 14.29 -27.57
N ARG A 26 36.43 15.56 -28.01
CA ARG A 26 36.97 16.73 -27.28
C ARG A 26 35.94 17.47 -26.43
N TYR A 27 34.94 16.77 -25.91
CA TYR A 27 33.98 17.36 -24.96
C TYR A 27 33.78 16.46 -23.73
N LEU A 28 34.81 16.45 -22.88
CA LEU A 28 34.61 16.30 -21.44
C LEU A 28 33.73 17.46 -20.95
N PHE A 29 32.68 17.13 -20.19
CA PHE A 29 32.01 18.09 -19.32
C PHE A 29 33.06 18.74 -18.40
N PRO A 30 33.03 20.06 -18.18
CA PRO A 30 33.78 20.63 -17.07
C PRO A 30 33.14 20.10 -15.78
N THR A 31 33.87 19.23 -15.08
CA THR A 31 33.74 19.06 -13.64
C THR A 31 34.05 20.40 -12.95
N VAL A 32 33.56 20.51 -11.73
CA VAL A 32 33.21 21.74 -10.99
C VAL A 32 34.43 22.57 -10.52
N ASP A 33 35.64 22.31 -11.01
CA ASP A 33 36.89 22.82 -10.43
C ASP A 33 37.78 23.64 -11.38
N CYS A 34 37.21 24.63 -12.09
CA CYS A 34 38.03 25.66 -12.77
C CYS A 34 38.11 26.93 -11.93
N ASP A 35 39.34 27.35 -11.61
CA ASP A 35 39.64 28.60 -10.90
C ASP A 35 39.21 29.84 -11.69
N ASP A 36 39.00 30.95 -10.97
CA ASP A 36 38.47 32.19 -11.57
C ASP A 36 39.46 32.86 -12.53
N ALA A 37 40.76 32.54 -12.42
CA ALA A 37 41.80 33.03 -13.33
C ALA A 37 41.68 32.40 -14.72
N ALA A 38 41.49 31.07 -14.82
CA ALA A 38 41.23 30.41 -16.09
C ALA A 38 39.89 30.86 -16.72
N ARG A 39 38.92 31.24 -15.88
CA ARG A 39 37.61 31.75 -16.30
C ARG A 39 37.69 33.15 -16.91
N GLU A 40 38.53 34.04 -16.38
CA GLU A 40 38.78 35.37 -16.94
C GLU A 40 39.66 35.33 -18.20
N GLU A 41 40.67 34.46 -18.25
CA GLU A 41 41.49 34.29 -19.46
C GLU A 41 40.65 33.75 -20.63
N GLN A 42 39.74 32.81 -20.38
CA GLN A 42 38.76 32.37 -21.38
C GLN A 42 37.80 33.48 -21.82
N LYS A 43 37.44 34.43 -20.94
CA LYS A 43 36.61 35.59 -21.36
C LYS A 43 37.40 36.53 -22.26
N ARG A 44 38.68 36.79 -21.97
CA ARG A 44 39.55 37.62 -22.81
C ARG A 44 39.77 37.02 -24.18
N ILE A 45 40.08 35.72 -24.24
CA ILE A 45 40.24 34.99 -25.50
C ILE A 45 38.93 35.00 -26.30
N LYS A 46 37.77 34.79 -25.65
CA LYS A 46 36.45 34.87 -26.29
C LYS A 46 36.10 36.26 -26.83
N GLN A 47 36.58 37.32 -26.19
CA GLN A 47 36.33 38.69 -26.67
C GLN A 47 37.24 39.01 -27.85
N ALA A 48 38.51 38.64 -27.79
CA ALA A 48 39.46 38.81 -28.90
C ALA A 48 39.03 38.07 -30.18
N THR A 49 38.50 36.85 -30.05
CA THR A 49 37.98 36.09 -31.21
C THR A 49 36.71 36.70 -31.80
N LYS A 50 35.84 37.29 -30.97
CA LYS A 50 34.64 38.00 -31.45
C LYS A 50 34.98 39.27 -32.21
N ASP A 51 36.01 39.98 -31.77
CA ASP A 51 36.45 41.22 -32.41
C ASP A 51 37.12 40.93 -33.77
N GLU A 52 37.87 39.83 -33.86
CA GLU A 52 38.46 39.35 -35.13
C GLU A 52 37.39 38.83 -36.12
N GLU A 53 36.39 38.08 -35.63
CA GLU A 53 35.26 37.62 -36.44
C GLU A 53 34.39 38.77 -36.95
N ALA A 54 34.18 39.82 -36.14
CA ALA A 54 33.48 41.03 -36.55
C ALA A 54 34.24 41.73 -37.70
N ARG A 55 35.56 41.80 -37.61
CA ARG A 55 36.44 42.40 -38.61
C ARG A 55 36.44 41.63 -39.94
N ILE A 56 36.47 40.30 -39.89
CA ILE A 56 36.38 39.44 -41.09
C ILE A 56 35.00 39.53 -41.75
N THR A 57 33.93 39.61 -40.94
CA THR A 57 32.55 39.74 -41.43
C THR A 57 32.31 41.09 -42.12
N GLU A 58 32.89 42.17 -41.59
CA GLU A 58 32.82 43.49 -42.21
C GLU A 58 33.55 43.52 -43.57
N TYR A 59 34.69 42.81 -43.66
CA TYR A 59 35.48 42.68 -44.88
C TYR A 59 34.79 41.84 -45.98
N LEU A 60 34.10 40.76 -45.61
CA LEU A 60 33.44 39.84 -46.54
C LEU A 60 32.12 40.38 -47.11
N PHE A 61 31.36 41.14 -46.32
CA PHE A 61 29.98 41.52 -46.69
C PHE A 61 29.78 43.02 -46.96
N ALA A 62 30.77 43.87 -46.67
CA ALA A 62 30.81 45.27 -47.08
C ALA A 62 32.21 45.64 -47.63
N PRO A 63 32.68 45.00 -48.72
CA PRO A 63 33.98 45.31 -49.27
C PRO A 63 34.06 46.80 -49.65
N PRO A 64 35.14 47.52 -49.31
CA PRO A 64 35.30 48.92 -49.70
C PRO A 64 35.19 49.03 -51.22
N LYS A 65 34.24 49.85 -51.70
CA LYS A 65 34.05 50.07 -53.14
C LYS A 65 35.39 50.48 -53.76
N LYS A 66 35.95 49.64 -54.63
CA LYS A 66 37.08 50.01 -55.48
C LYS A 66 36.73 51.30 -56.22
N VAL A 67 37.48 52.37 -55.95
CA VAL A 67 37.41 53.63 -56.70
C VAL A 67 37.70 53.29 -58.16
N LYS A 68 36.67 53.29 -59.01
CA LYS A 68 36.85 53.16 -60.46
C LYS A 68 37.47 54.47 -60.96
N ASN A 69 38.76 54.44 -61.28
CA ASN A 69 39.41 55.45 -62.10
C ASN A 69 38.62 55.58 -63.42
N LYS A 70 37.96 56.73 -63.62
CA LYS A 70 37.37 57.07 -64.91
C LYS A 70 38.50 57.37 -65.90
N VAL A 71 38.70 56.46 -66.85
CA VAL A 71 39.44 56.68 -68.08
C VAL A 71 38.74 57.79 -68.86
N LYS A 72 39.48 58.86 -69.19
CA LYS A 72 39.07 59.91 -70.14
C LYS A 72 38.96 59.28 -71.53
N HIS A 73 37.77 59.28 -72.12
CA HIS A 73 37.63 59.17 -73.56
C HIS A 73 37.19 60.53 -74.13
N ASN A 74 38.10 61.12 -74.91
CA ASN A 74 37.85 62.23 -75.82
C ASN A 74 36.81 61.81 -76.87
N ILE A 75 35.78 62.63 -77.06
CA ILE A 75 34.94 62.62 -78.26
C ILE A 75 35.13 63.98 -78.91
N ASN A 76 35.82 63.98 -80.05
CA ASN A 76 35.94 65.11 -80.97
C ASN A 76 34.71 65.16 -81.90
N SER A 77 34.15 66.37 -82.02
CA SER A 77 33.60 67.05 -83.20
C SER A 77 32.60 66.38 -84.17
N GLY A 78 31.49 67.11 -84.40
CA GLY A 78 30.57 67.03 -85.55
C GLY A 78 29.25 66.33 -85.17
N THR A 79 28.05 66.89 -85.26
CA THR A 79 27.50 67.89 -86.18
C THR A 79 26.23 68.50 -85.56
N LEU A 80 25.91 69.73 -85.97
CA LEU A 80 24.72 70.53 -85.65
C LEU A 80 23.39 69.73 -85.63
N ILE A 81 22.42 70.16 -84.79
CA ILE A 81 21.12 70.74 -85.21
C ILE A 81 20.36 71.30 -83.98
N GLN A 82 20.18 72.63 -84.06
CA GLN A 82 19.08 73.51 -83.61
C GLN A 82 18.38 73.37 -82.25
N ALA A 83 18.32 74.53 -81.60
CA ALA A 83 17.62 74.88 -80.39
C ALA A 83 16.09 74.76 -80.48
N SER A 84 15.48 74.29 -79.38
CA SER A 84 14.13 74.68 -79.01
C SER A 84 14.17 75.36 -77.63
N ARG A 85 13.76 76.64 -77.60
CA ARG A 85 13.60 77.45 -76.39
C ARG A 85 12.53 76.80 -75.51
N SER A 86 12.94 76.14 -74.41
CA SER A 86 12.04 75.79 -73.31
C SER A 86 12.14 76.84 -72.20
N SER A 87 10.98 77.24 -71.67
CA SER A 87 10.80 78.32 -70.72
C SER A 87 11.56 78.09 -69.40
N ARG A 88 12.14 79.15 -68.82
CA ARG A 88 12.86 79.16 -67.52
C ARG A 88 12.04 78.53 -66.38
N ARG A 89 10.71 78.55 -66.46
CA ARG A 89 9.79 77.89 -65.50
C ARG A 89 9.74 76.36 -65.62
N GLN A 90 9.99 75.79 -66.80
CA GLN A 90 10.12 74.33 -66.99
C GLN A 90 11.49 73.81 -66.57
N GLN A 91 12.54 74.64 -66.68
CA GLN A 91 13.89 74.29 -66.23
C GLN A 91 13.97 74.23 -64.70
N GLU A 92 13.34 75.19 -64.01
CA GLU A 92 13.30 75.22 -62.55
C GLU A 92 12.44 74.09 -61.96
N ASN A 93 11.32 73.72 -62.62
CA ASN A 93 10.53 72.55 -62.22
C ASN A 93 11.30 71.25 -62.45
N ARG A 94 12.01 71.09 -63.58
CA ARG A 94 12.89 69.93 -63.80
C ARG A 94 14.02 69.84 -62.76
N GLU A 95 14.59 70.96 -62.34
CA GLU A 95 15.61 70.97 -61.29
C GLU A 95 15.05 70.63 -59.90
N ARG A 96 13.84 71.09 -59.57
CA ARG A 96 13.16 70.70 -58.32
C ARG A 96 12.74 69.23 -58.32
N GLU A 97 12.31 68.71 -59.47
CA GLU A 97 11.99 67.30 -59.67
C GLU A 97 13.25 66.43 -59.53
N LEU A 98 14.37 66.85 -60.13
CA LEU A 98 15.68 66.18 -60.01
C LEU A 98 16.21 66.21 -58.57
N LYS A 99 16.04 67.32 -57.84
CA LYS A 99 16.39 67.38 -56.41
C LYS A 99 15.51 66.47 -55.56
N ARG A 100 14.20 66.38 -55.84
CA ARG A 100 13.30 65.44 -55.16
C ARG A 100 13.63 63.99 -55.50
N GLN A 101 13.98 63.70 -56.75
CA GLN A 101 14.43 62.36 -57.16
C GLN A 101 15.73 61.99 -56.45
N ARG A 102 16.72 62.89 -56.37
CA ARG A 102 17.96 62.63 -55.62
C ARG A 102 17.72 62.41 -54.13
N MET A 103 16.86 63.21 -53.49
CA MET A 103 16.50 62.97 -52.08
C MET A 103 15.74 61.66 -51.87
N LYS A 104 14.90 61.26 -52.85
CA LYS A 104 14.18 59.99 -52.80
C LYS A 104 15.12 58.80 -53.03
N GLU A 105 16.06 58.91 -53.95
CA GLU A 105 17.12 57.92 -54.19
C GLU A 105 18.07 57.80 -53.00
N ASP A 106 18.43 58.90 -52.35
CA ASP A 106 19.26 58.89 -51.14
C ASP A 106 18.50 58.27 -49.95
N ALA A 107 17.21 58.58 -49.79
CA ALA A 107 16.36 57.97 -48.78
C ALA A 107 16.10 56.47 -49.04
N GLU A 108 15.90 56.07 -50.30
CA GLU A 108 15.80 54.66 -50.70
C GLU A 108 17.13 53.93 -50.51
N ALA A 109 18.27 54.55 -50.83
CA ALA A 109 19.59 53.99 -50.58
C ALA A 109 19.86 53.83 -49.08
N GLN A 110 19.40 54.76 -48.24
CA GLN A 110 19.55 54.69 -46.78
C GLN A 110 18.58 53.69 -46.14
N ALA A 111 17.37 53.55 -46.69
CA ALA A 111 16.40 52.52 -46.32
C ALA A 111 16.85 51.12 -46.77
N GLU A 112 17.46 51.01 -47.95
CA GLU A 112 18.05 49.77 -48.47
C GLU A 112 19.31 49.41 -47.69
N ALA A 113 20.16 50.38 -47.34
CA ALA A 113 21.30 50.17 -46.44
C ALA A 113 20.84 49.73 -45.04
N SER A 114 19.75 50.29 -44.52
CA SER A 114 19.16 49.87 -43.24
C SER A 114 18.51 48.49 -43.33
N ARG A 115 17.85 48.15 -44.45
CA ARG A 115 17.35 46.80 -44.75
C ARG A 115 18.50 45.81 -44.86
N ARG A 116 19.58 46.14 -45.57
CA ARG A 116 20.79 45.33 -45.68
C ARG A 116 21.49 45.17 -44.34
N LYS A 117 21.55 46.22 -43.50
CA LYS A 117 22.09 46.15 -42.13
C LYS A 117 21.20 45.32 -41.20
N LYS A 118 19.86 45.34 -41.39
CA LYS A 118 18.91 44.50 -40.66
C LYS A 118 18.97 43.05 -41.13
N LEU A 119 19.07 42.80 -42.43
CA LEU A 119 19.32 41.49 -43.04
C LEU A 119 20.68 40.94 -42.60
N LEU A 120 21.73 41.76 -42.57
CA LEU A 120 23.05 41.40 -42.06
C LEU A 120 23.00 41.12 -40.57
N ARG A 121 22.28 41.88 -39.74
CA ARG A 121 22.07 41.53 -38.32
C ARG A 121 21.23 40.28 -38.13
N THR A 122 20.33 39.97 -39.07
CA THR A 122 19.48 38.76 -39.02
C THR A 122 20.25 37.53 -39.49
N ALA A 123 21.08 37.68 -40.53
CA ALA A 123 22.04 36.69 -41.02
C ALA A 123 23.19 36.49 -40.02
N GLN A 124 23.68 37.56 -39.41
CA GLN A 124 24.64 37.50 -38.31
C GLN A 124 23.99 36.83 -37.10
N LYS A 125 22.71 37.09 -36.77
CA LYS A 125 21.94 36.32 -35.78
C LYS A 125 21.70 34.86 -36.19
N SER A 126 21.66 34.50 -37.47
CA SER A 126 21.51 33.10 -37.90
C SER A 126 22.85 32.36 -37.98
N ILE A 127 23.95 33.08 -38.24
CA ILE A 127 25.32 32.56 -38.32
C ILE A 127 25.97 32.50 -36.92
N THR A 128 25.72 33.48 -36.03
CA THR A 128 26.16 33.47 -34.60
C THR A 128 25.48 32.39 -33.75
N ILE A 129 24.61 31.55 -34.33
CA ILE A 129 23.99 30.41 -33.64
C ILE A 129 24.90 29.18 -33.61
N TRP A 130 25.99 29.18 -34.37
CA TRP A 130 26.93 28.05 -34.42
C TRP A 130 28.17 28.33 -33.57
N ASP A 131 27.98 28.16 -32.26
CA ASP A 131 29.06 28.11 -31.27
C ASP A 131 29.31 26.63 -30.92
N PRO A 132 30.33 25.97 -31.49
CA PRO A 132 30.60 24.54 -31.24
C PRO A 132 31.00 24.25 -29.79
N TYR A 133 31.26 25.28 -28.97
CA TYR A 133 31.69 25.17 -27.58
C TYR A 133 30.57 25.43 -26.56
N LYS A 134 29.31 25.58 -27.01
CA LYS A 134 28.13 25.68 -26.12
C LYS A 134 27.30 24.40 -26.14
N GLY A 135 26.68 24.12 -25.00
CA GLY A 135 25.79 22.97 -24.81
C GLY A 135 24.60 22.94 -25.81
N PRO A 136 23.98 21.77 -26.00
CA PRO A 136 23.16 21.46 -27.17
C PRO A 136 21.93 22.36 -27.32
N ARG A 137 21.67 22.85 -28.54
CA ARG A 137 20.40 23.48 -28.96
C ARG A 137 19.86 22.81 -30.23
N LYS A 138 18.53 22.80 -30.41
CA LYS A 138 17.87 22.26 -31.61
C LYS A 138 18.40 22.96 -32.88
N PRO A 139 18.75 22.21 -33.95
CA PRO A 139 19.21 22.82 -35.20
C PRO A 139 18.11 23.69 -35.85
N PRO A 140 18.47 24.74 -36.61
CA PRO A 140 17.52 25.52 -37.40
C PRO A 140 16.65 24.62 -38.27
N LYS A 141 15.38 24.96 -38.44
CA LYS A 141 14.40 24.13 -39.16
C LYS A 141 14.83 23.88 -40.61
N GLU A 142 15.49 24.84 -41.26
CA GLU A 142 16.01 24.64 -42.62
C GLU A 142 17.17 23.65 -42.66
N SER A 143 18.07 23.67 -41.66
CA SER A 143 19.17 22.71 -41.56
C SER A 143 18.67 21.30 -41.23
N ALA A 144 17.67 21.19 -40.36
CA ALA A 144 17.02 19.92 -40.06
C ALA A 144 16.32 19.34 -41.30
N ASN A 145 15.58 20.17 -42.04
CA ASN A 145 14.93 19.76 -43.29
C ASN A 145 15.96 19.32 -44.35
N LEU A 146 17.08 20.03 -44.48
CA LEU A 146 18.16 19.63 -45.38
C LEU A 146 18.77 18.28 -44.96
N ILE A 147 19.01 18.07 -43.67
CA ILE A 147 19.50 16.79 -43.12
C ILE A 147 18.47 15.68 -43.38
N PHE A 148 17.17 15.94 -43.21
CA PHE A 148 16.12 14.96 -43.51
C PHE A 148 16.04 14.63 -45.01
N SER A 149 16.14 15.64 -45.89
CA SER A 149 16.15 15.42 -47.33
C SER A 149 17.40 14.66 -47.80
N ILE A 150 18.57 14.93 -47.22
CA ILE A 150 19.80 14.18 -47.49
C ILE A 150 19.69 12.77 -46.90
N ALA A 151 19.08 12.61 -45.72
CA ALA A 151 18.84 11.30 -45.12
C ALA A 151 17.93 10.42 -45.99
N GLU A 152 16.88 10.98 -46.59
CA GLU A 152 16.00 10.29 -47.55
C GLU A 152 16.72 9.98 -48.87
N LEU A 153 17.51 10.92 -49.40
CA LEU A 153 18.21 10.76 -50.69
C LEU A 153 19.33 9.72 -50.66
N PHE A 154 19.99 9.52 -49.52
CA PHE A 154 21.19 8.70 -49.41
C PHE A 154 21.06 7.52 -48.43
N ASP A 155 19.86 7.30 -47.86
CA ASP A 155 19.59 6.29 -46.83
C ASP A 155 20.61 6.34 -45.68
N LEU A 156 21.08 7.56 -45.34
CA LEU A 156 22.10 7.80 -44.31
C LEU A 156 21.76 7.15 -42.96
N PRO A 157 20.50 7.12 -42.49
CA PRO A 157 20.15 6.42 -41.26
C PRO A 157 20.57 4.95 -41.30
N ARG A 158 20.31 4.23 -42.40
CA ARG A 158 20.74 2.83 -42.53
C ARG A 158 22.25 2.68 -42.67
N VAL A 159 22.91 3.61 -43.37
CA VAL A 159 24.37 3.60 -43.54
C VAL A 159 25.09 3.86 -42.21
N PHE A 160 24.64 4.82 -41.41
CA PHE A 160 25.22 5.11 -40.09
C PHE A 160 24.91 4.02 -39.07
N GLN A 161 23.71 3.43 -39.10
CA GLN A 161 23.36 2.28 -38.24
C GLN A 161 24.23 1.04 -38.52
N ARG A 162 24.68 0.85 -39.77
CA ARG A 162 25.57 -0.27 -40.16
C ARG A 162 27.07 0.01 -40.06
N SER A 163 27.47 1.27 -39.93
CA SER A 163 28.89 1.65 -39.85
C SER A 163 29.49 1.24 -38.50
N THR A 164 30.52 0.39 -38.52
CA THR A 164 31.28 -0.07 -37.36
C THR A 164 32.52 0.77 -37.09
N GLU A 165 32.98 1.56 -38.06
CA GLU A 165 34.14 2.44 -37.96
C GLU A 165 33.86 3.81 -38.63
N PRO A 166 33.68 4.89 -37.85
CA PRO A 166 33.51 4.90 -36.39
C PRO A 166 32.15 4.30 -35.96
N ASP A 167 32.09 3.69 -34.77
CA ASP A 167 30.85 3.14 -34.22
C ASP A 167 29.91 4.27 -33.76
N PHE A 168 29.13 4.82 -34.69
CA PHE A 168 28.21 5.93 -34.42
C PHE A 168 27.15 5.58 -33.37
N LEU A 169 26.78 4.31 -33.22
CA LEU A 169 25.79 3.86 -32.24
C LEU A 169 26.34 4.00 -30.82
N LEU A 170 27.51 3.41 -30.56
CA LEU A 170 28.18 3.50 -29.26
C LEU A 170 28.59 4.93 -28.93
N THR A 171 29.05 5.68 -29.94
CA THR A 171 29.39 7.10 -29.80
C THR A 171 28.16 7.93 -29.41
N THR A 172 26.97 7.62 -29.97
CA THR A 172 25.71 8.32 -29.66
C THR A 172 25.14 7.93 -28.29
N ILE A 173 25.32 6.67 -27.86
CA ILE A 173 24.94 6.22 -26.52
C ILE A 173 25.85 6.87 -25.45
N GLY A 174 27.10 7.19 -25.80
CA GLY A 174 28.08 7.81 -24.90
C GLY A 174 28.61 6.84 -23.85
N SER A 175 29.23 7.38 -22.78
CA SER A 175 29.64 6.56 -21.62
C SER A 175 28.46 5.71 -21.15
N THR A 176 28.66 4.40 -20.97
CA THR A 176 27.67 3.32 -20.67
C THR A 176 26.94 3.46 -19.33
N THR A 177 26.80 4.69 -18.84
CA THR A 177 26.04 5.08 -17.66
C THR A 177 24.54 4.83 -17.88
N ARG A 178 23.88 4.33 -16.83
CA ARG A 178 22.44 4.05 -16.78
C ARG A 178 21.60 5.21 -17.34
N GLY A 179 21.91 6.45 -16.95
CA GLY A 179 21.14 7.64 -17.37
C GLY A 179 21.30 8.03 -18.85
N ALA A 180 22.39 7.64 -19.52
CA ALA A 180 22.54 7.86 -20.96
C ALA A 180 21.69 6.87 -21.76
N ILE A 181 21.75 5.59 -21.38
CA ILE A 181 20.97 4.51 -22.01
C ILE A 181 19.47 4.68 -21.77
N GLU A 182 19.06 5.09 -20.55
CA GLU A 182 17.65 5.38 -20.25
C GLU A 182 17.07 6.53 -21.07
N ARG A 183 17.89 7.53 -21.46
CA ARG A 183 17.49 8.61 -22.36
C ARG A 183 17.46 8.18 -23.83
N ALA A 184 18.25 7.17 -24.19
CA ALA A 184 18.32 6.64 -25.54
C ALA A 184 17.19 5.64 -25.87
N HIS A 185 16.53 5.07 -24.86
CA HIS A 185 15.53 4.02 -24.97
C HIS A 185 14.49 4.24 -26.09
N ASP A 186 13.87 5.42 -26.14
CA ASP A 186 12.69 5.67 -26.98
C ASP A 186 13.00 5.66 -28.48
N TRP A 187 14.26 5.90 -28.86
CA TRP A 187 14.72 5.81 -30.26
C TRP A 187 15.56 4.57 -30.54
N LEU A 188 16.14 3.93 -29.52
CA LEU A 188 17.02 2.77 -29.69
C LEU A 188 16.23 1.45 -29.87
N ILE A 189 15.11 1.27 -29.17
CA ILE A 189 14.27 0.06 -29.29
C ILE A 189 13.75 -0.13 -30.73
N PRO A 190 13.19 0.89 -31.42
CA PRO A 190 12.76 0.74 -32.82
C PRO A 190 13.92 0.39 -33.77
N ILE A 191 15.11 0.96 -33.56
CA ILE A 191 16.31 0.66 -34.37
C ILE A 191 16.73 -0.78 -34.18
N ILE A 192 16.82 -1.24 -32.94
CA ILE A 192 17.17 -2.63 -32.59
C ILE A 192 16.16 -3.62 -33.17
N SER A 193 14.87 -3.29 -33.11
CA SER A 193 13.84 -4.14 -33.70
C SER A 193 13.94 -4.20 -35.22
N PHE A 194 14.37 -3.12 -35.88
CA PHE A 194 14.51 -3.06 -37.34
C PHE A 194 15.83 -3.66 -37.84
N LEU A 195 16.90 -3.59 -37.03
CA LEU A 195 18.23 -4.13 -37.31
C LEU A 195 18.76 -4.91 -36.08
N PRO A 196 18.36 -6.19 -35.91
CA PRO A 196 18.79 -6.99 -34.76
C PRO A 196 20.30 -7.19 -34.65
N GLU A 197 21.01 -7.15 -35.79
CA GLU A 197 22.48 -7.24 -35.89
C GLU A 197 23.18 -6.15 -35.05
N THR A 198 22.54 -4.98 -34.89
CA THR A 198 23.06 -3.85 -34.12
C THR A 198 23.22 -4.17 -32.63
N ILE A 199 22.52 -5.18 -32.11
CA ILE A 199 22.56 -5.57 -30.69
C ILE A 199 23.92 -6.17 -30.31
N SER A 200 24.56 -6.91 -31.22
CA SER A 200 25.88 -7.50 -31.00
C SER A 200 26.97 -6.47 -30.67
N ARG A 201 26.71 -5.19 -30.98
CA ARG A 201 27.60 -4.06 -30.72
C ARG A 201 27.32 -3.40 -29.38
N LEU A 202 26.20 -3.71 -28.72
CA LEU A 202 25.84 -3.12 -27.44
C LEU A 202 26.53 -3.87 -26.29
N PRO A 203 27.06 -3.16 -25.29
CA PRO A 203 27.54 -3.81 -24.07
C PRO A 203 26.36 -4.48 -23.36
N ALA A 204 26.62 -5.61 -22.69
CA ALA A 204 25.60 -6.38 -21.99
C ALA A 204 24.80 -5.51 -20.99
N SER A 205 25.45 -4.52 -20.36
CA SER A 205 24.80 -3.57 -19.45
C SER A 205 23.74 -2.70 -20.14
N ALA A 206 23.99 -2.24 -21.37
CA ALA A 206 23.00 -1.46 -22.12
C ALA A 206 21.79 -2.30 -22.50
N SER A 207 22.01 -3.52 -22.97
CA SER A 207 20.93 -4.46 -23.28
C SER A 207 20.09 -4.79 -22.03
N CYS A 208 20.72 -4.97 -20.86
CA CYS A 208 20.03 -5.18 -19.59
C CYS A 208 19.17 -3.96 -19.18
N PHE A 209 19.69 -2.74 -19.27
CA PHE A 209 18.92 -1.54 -18.92
C PHE A 209 17.71 -1.32 -19.82
N LEU A 210 17.87 -1.53 -21.13
CA LEU A 210 16.77 -1.42 -22.09
C LEU A 210 15.67 -2.43 -21.79
N LEU A 211 16.03 -3.68 -21.48
CA LEU A 211 15.07 -4.70 -21.06
C LEU A 211 14.39 -4.33 -19.74
N LEU A 212 15.14 -3.93 -18.71
CA LEU A 212 14.55 -3.55 -17.42
C LEU A 212 13.48 -2.45 -17.58
N ARG A 213 13.72 -1.48 -18.46
CA ARG A 213 12.73 -0.44 -18.79
C ARG A 213 11.54 -0.98 -19.57
N ALA A 214 11.76 -1.81 -20.59
CA ALA A 214 10.69 -2.44 -21.36
C ALA A 214 9.78 -3.32 -20.49
N TYR A 215 10.31 -3.95 -19.44
CA TYR A 215 9.55 -4.76 -18.49
C TYR A 215 8.87 -3.95 -17.38
N GLY A 216 9.25 -2.68 -17.22
CA GLY A 216 8.68 -1.73 -16.25
C GLY A 216 7.48 -0.93 -16.76
N THR A 217 7.19 -0.93 -18.07
CA THR A 217 5.99 -0.28 -18.62
C THR A 217 4.76 -1.17 -18.43
N ALA A 218 3.63 -0.58 -17.98
CA ALA A 218 2.36 -1.27 -17.74
C ALA A 218 1.31 -0.89 -18.80
N GLY A 219 0.47 -1.84 -19.23
CA GLY A 219 -0.62 -1.61 -20.20
C GLY A 219 -0.42 -2.33 -21.55
N ASP A 220 -1.23 -1.98 -22.56
CA ASP A 220 -1.18 -2.59 -23.91
C ASP A 220 0.14 -2.29 -24.65
N GLU A 221 0.79 -1.16 -24.32
CA GLU A 221 2.15 -0.82 -24.78
C GLU A 221 3.18 -1.92 -24.43
N ARG A 222 2.93 -2.67 -23.35
CA ARG A 222 3.82 -3.77 -22.91
C ARG A 222 3.85 -4.94 -23.88
N ALA A 223 2.72 -5.30 -24.50
CA ALA A 223 2.69 -6.45 -25.42
C ALA A 223 3.50 -6.16 -26.69
N GLN A 224 3.36 -4.95 -27.23
CA GLN A 224 4.11 -4.48 -28.38
C GLN A 224 5.60 -4.31 -28.05
N LEU A 225 5.93 -3.69 -26.90
CA LEU A 225 7.32 -3.54 -26.46
C LEU A 225 8.00 -4.89 -26.16
N GLN A 226 7.26 -5.90 -25.69
CA GLN A 226 7.79 -7.23 -25.46
C GLN A 226 8.19 -7.91 -26.77
N GLU A 227 7.35 -7.83 -27.81
CA GLU A 227 7.63 -8.37 -29.14
C GLU A 227 8.87 -7.69 -29.77
N LEU A 228 8.95 -6.36 -29.65
CA LEU A 228 10.09 -5.56 -30.13
C LEU A 228 11.39 -5.81 -29.33
N SER A 229 11.30 -6.34 -28.11
CA SER A 229 12.44 -6.60 -27.21
C SER A 229 13.01 -8.01 -27.29
N ALA A 230 12.42 -8.92 -28.10
CA ALA A 230 12.87 -10.31 -28.18
C ALA A 230 14.37 -10.46 -28.56
N PRO A 231 14.91 -9.69 -29.52
CA PRO A 231 16.34 -9.72 -29.83
C PRO A 231 17.25 -9.28 -28.67
N LEU A 232 16.81 -8.29 -27.88
CA LEU A 232 17.53 -7.84 -26.68
C LEU A 232 17.54 -8.93 -25.60
N LEU A 233 16.41 -9.63 -25.43
CA LEU A 233 16.31 -10.74 -24.48
C LEU A 233 17.28 -11.85 -24.85
N GLN A 234 17.41 -12.17 -26.14
CA GLN A 234 18.38 -13.17 -26.62
C GLN A 234 19.83 -12.74 -26.36
N HIS A 235 20.16 -11.47 -26.60
CA HIS A 235 21.51 -10.96 -26.30
C HIS A 235 21.82 -10.97 -24.80
N VAL A 236 20.87 -10.58 -23.94
CA VAL A 236 21.05 -10.64 -22.48
C VAL A 236 21.18 -12.10 -22.05
N ARG A 237 20.38 -13.02 -22.58
CA ARG A 237 20.56 -14.46 -22.36
C ARG A 237 21.97 -14.92 -22.74
N ASP A 238 22.43 -14.60 -23.94
CA ASP A 238 23.76 -15.02 -24.41
C ASP A 238 24.88 -14.40 -23.55
N SER A 239 24.70 -13.18 -23.06
CA SER A 239 25.60 -12.53 -22.08
C SER A 239 25.62 -13.26 -20.75
N LEU A 240 24.45 -13.60 -20.19
CA LEU A 240 24.32 -14.31 -18.91
C LEU A 240 24.85 -15.75 -19.01
N MET A 241 24.75 -16.38 -20.19
CA MET A 241 25.28 -17.72 -20.44
C MET A 241 26.80 -17.77 -20.63
N GLY A 242 27.47 -16.62 -20.73
CA GLY A 242 28.93 -16.54 -20.89
C GLY A 242 29.43 -16.48 -22.34
N LYS A 243 28.54 -16.43 -23.35
CA LYS A 243 28.95 -16.47 -24.76
C LYS A 243 29.79 -15.27 -25.21
N PHE A 244 29.70 -14.15 -24.50
CA PHE A 244 30.49 -12.93 -24.74
C PHE A 244 31.69 -12.79 -23.77
N GLY A 245 31.98 -13.83 -22.99
CA GLY A 245 33.06 -13.88 -22.02
C GLY A 245 32.67 -13.43 -20.62
N GLU A 246 33.58 -13.68 -19.68
CA GLU A 246 33.37 -13.53 -18.24
C GLU A 246 33.01 -12.10 -17.82
N ALA A 247 33.72 -11.10 -18.36
CA ALA A 247 33.50 -9.70 -17.99
C ALA A 247 32.08 -9.22 -18.34
N ASP A 248 31.50 -9.67 -19.45
CA ASP A 248 30.14 -9.30 -19.84
C ASP A 248 29.09 -10.06 -19.05
N ALA A 249 29.33 -11.34 -18.75
CA ALA A 249 28.48 -12.11 -17.86
C ALA A 249 28.41 -11.47 -16.46
N VAL A 250 29.58 -11.18 -15.87
CA VAL A 250 29.68 -10.54 -14.54
C VAL A 250 28.97 -9.17 -14.54
N ARG A 251 29.18 -8.32 -15.56
CA ARG A 251 28.50 -7.02 -15.66
C ARG A 251 26.98 -7.14 -15.81
N ALA A 252 26.50 -8.12 -16.58
CA ALA A 252 25.08 -8.35 -16.76
C ALA A 252 24.42 -8.82 -15.46
N PHE A 253 25.05 -9.77 -14.75
CA PHE A 253 24.56 -10.24 -13.46
C PHE A 253 24.64 -9.16 -12.39
N ASP A 254 25.75 -8.43 -12.31
CA ASP A 254 25.92 -7.30 -11.39
C ASP A 254 24.74 -6.30 -11.53
N LEU A 255 24.43 -5.89 -12.75
CA LEU A 255 23.33 -4.95 -12.97
C LEU A 255 21.97 -5.52 -12.54
N LEU A 256 21.64 -6.76 -12.96
CA LEU A 256 20.34 -7.37 -12.67
C LEU A 256 20.18 -7.71 -11.17
N LEU A 257 21.24 -8.20 -10.53
CA LEU A 257 21.25 -8.54 -9.11
C LEU A 257 21.20 -7.28 -8.24
N THR A 258 21.83 -6.18 -8.66
CA THR A 258 21.68 -4.87 -7.99
C THR A 258 20.21 -4.43 -7.99
N ASP A 259 19.51 -4.56 -9.11
CA ASP A 259 18.10 -4.18 -9.20
C ASP A 259 17.19 -5.19 -8.45
N ILE A 260 17.57 -6.46 -8.32
CA ILE A 260 16.92 -7.44 -7.41
C ILE A 260 17.14 -7.09 -5.93
N ALA A 261 18.32 -6.60 -5.56
CA ALA A 261 18.65 -6.16 -4.21
C ALA A 261 18.12 -4.74 -3.90
N SER A 262 17.49 -4.06 -4.87
CA SER A 262 17.01 -2.69 -4.69
C SER A 262 15.89 -2.61 -3.65
N HIS A 263 15.87 -1.52 -2.86
CA HIS A 263 14.72 -1.18 -1.99
C HIS A 263 13.42 -0.94 -2.78
N ASN A 264 13.51 -0.55 -4.06
CA ASN A 264 12.34 -0.28 -4.90
C ASN A 264 11.69 -1.59 -5.40
N PRO A 265 10.42 -1.87 -5.06
CA PRO A 265 9.75 -3.13 -5.43
C PRO A 265 9.56 -3.32 -6.93
N ASP A 266 9.36 -2.25 -7.70
CA ASP A 266 9.18 -2.32 -9.15
C ASP A 266 10.47 -2.73 -9.84
N ARG A 267 11.61 -2.20 -9.40
CA ARG A 267 12.92 -2.62 -9.91
C ARG A 267 13.16 -4.11 -9.67
N ARG A 268 12.89 -4.58 -8.46
CA ARG A 268 13.01 -6.02 -8.13
C ARG A 268 12.11 -6.88 -9.00
N ARG A 269 10.85 -6.46 -9.21
CA ARG A 269 9.88 -7.16 -10.05
C ARG A 269 10.33 -7.22 -11.51
N CYS A 270 10.86 -6.13 -12.05
CA CYS A 270 11.35 -6.07 -13.43
C CYS A 270 12.58 -6.95 -13.63
N ALA A 271 13.58 -6.83 -12.75
CA ALA A 271 14.79 -7.63 -12.82
C ALA A 271 14.51 -9.14 -12.71
N ARG A 272 13.62 -9.55 -11.80
CA ARG A 272 13.16 -10.94 -11.73
C ARG A 272 12.56 -11.40 -13.05
N ARG A 273 11.66 -10.63 -13.67
CA ARG A 273 11.03 -11.01 -14.94
C ARG A 273 12.05 -11.15 -16.07
N VAL A 274 13.02 -10.22 -16.15
CA VAL A 274 14.11 -10.31 -17.13
C VAL A 274 14.87 -11.61 -16.94
N LEU A 275 15.27 -11.95 -15.71
CA LEU A 275 15.98 -13.20 -15.41
C LEU A 275 15.13 -14.45 -15.66
N THR A 276 13.85 -14.46 -15.25
CA THR A 276 12.91 -15.55 -15.54
C THR A 276 12.81 -15.82 -17.03
N ASN A 277 12.76 -14.78 -17.85
CA ASN A 277 12.62 -14.92 -19.29
C ASN A 277 13.96 -15.19 -20.00
N ALA A 278 15.08 -14.69 -19.48
CA ALA A 278 16.38 -14.85 -20.10
C ALA A 278 16.99 -16.23 -19.82
N ILE A 279 16.90 -16.71 -18.58
CA ILE A 279 17.52 -17.99 -18.17
C ILE A 279 16.57 -18.91 -17.38
N GLY A 280 15.38 -18.44 -16.97
CA GLY A 280 14.49 -19.20 -16.09
C GLY A 280 13.60 -20.25 -16.77
N LYS A 281 13.49 -20.26 -18.10
CA LYS A 281 12.69 -21.26 -18.85
C LYS A 281 13.51 -22.42 -19.40
N GLU A 282 14.82 -22.35 -19.28
CA GLU A 282 15.71 -23.36 -19.82
C GLU A 282 16.09 -24.36 -18.74
N ASN A 283 15.99 -25.64 -19.09
CA ASN A 283 16.57 -26.73 -18.31
C ASN A 283 18.08 -26.74 -18.60
N ILE A 284 18.81 -25.75 -18.07
CA ILE A 284 20.26 -25.60 -18.22
C ILE A 284 21.00 -26.72 -17.44
N GLY A 285 20.29 -27.46 -16.58
CA GLY A 285 20.75 -28.67 -15.91
C GLY A 285 19.59 -29.55 -15.44
N GLN A 286 19.87 -30.54 -14.59
CA GLN A 286 18.83 -31.25 -13.84
C GLN A 286 18.17 -30.27 -12.88
N ILE A 287 17.06 -29.66 -13.31
CA ILE A 287 16.30 -28.73 -12.47
C ILE A 287 15.73 -29.53 -11.29
N ASP A 288 16.05 -29.08 -10.08
CA ASP A 288 15.38 -29.56 -8.87
C ASP A 288 13.87 -29.35 -9.02
N THR A 289 13.10 -30.42 -8.85
CA THR A 289 11.64 -30.44 -8.95
C THR A 289 10.97 -29.36 -8.08
N THR A 290 11.64 -28.88 -7.04
CA THR A 290 11.20 -27.76 -6.18
C THR A 290 11.03 -26.44 -6.95
N PHE A 291 11.79 -26.23 -8.03
CA PHE A 291 11.78 -25.00 -8.84
C PHE A 291 11.08 -25.17 -10.18
N ASP A 292 10.64 -26.39 -10.53
CA ASP A 292 10.00 -26.69 -11.80
C ASP A 292 8.68 -25.92 -11.96
N GLY A 293 8.48 -25.35 -13.16
CA GLY A 293 7.36 -24.46 -13.47
C GLY A 293 7.32 -23.14 -12.67
N SER A 294 8.29 -22.87 -11.79
CA SER A 294 8.32 -21.65 -10.98
C SER A 294 8.93 -20.48 -11.75
N ASN A 295 8.40 -19.27 -11.54
CA ASN A 295 9.02 -18.04 -12.07
C ASN A 295 10.41 -17.74 -11.47
N HIS A 296 10.93 -18.58 -10.57
CA HIS A 296 12.19 -18.40 -9.84
C HIS A 296 13.27 -19.41 -10.23
N ALA A 297 13.01 -20.28 -11.22
CA ALA A 297 14.01 -21.24 -11.72
C ALA A 297 15.32 -20.56 -12.17
N TRP A 298 15.25 -19.29 -12.61
CA TRP A 298 16.43 -18.48 -12.94
C TRP A 298 17.45 -18.42 -11.80
N ALA A 299 17.02 -18.42 -10.53
CA ALA A 299 17.92 -18.30 -9.39
C ALA A 299 18.80 -19.54 -9.21
N ILE A 300 18.30 -20.73 -9.58
CA ILE A 300 19.08 -21.97 -9.55
C ILE A 300 19.95 -22.11 -10.81
N ASN A 301 19.42 -21.68 -11.95
CA ASN A 301 20.14 -21.72 -13.22
C ASN A 301 21.43 -20.88 -13.21
N LEU A 302 21.55 -19.90 -12.31
CA LEU A 302 22.80 -19.18 -12.03
C LEU A 302 23.98 -20.08 -11.62
N MET A 303 23.74 -21.26 -11.04
CA MET A 303 24.83 -22.20 -10.71
C MET A 303 25.33 -22.94 -11.95
N HIS A 304 24.53 -22.98 -13.01
CA HIS A 304 24.79 -23.76 -14.23
C HIS A 304 25.29 -22.91 -15.41
N VAL A 305 25.44 -21.59 -15.24
CA VAL A 305 26.06 -20.73 -16.27
C VAL A 305 27.59 -20.89 -16.28
N GLU A 306 28.21 -20.65 -17.44
CA GLU A 306 29.63 -20.91 -17.68
C GLU A 306 30.58 -20.24 -16.66
N HIS A 307 30.27 -18.99 -16.26
CA HIS A 307 31.08 -18.21 -15.34
C HIS A 307 30.51 -18.13 -13.92
N SER A 308 29.74 -19.14 -13.49
CA SER A 308 29.03 -19.14 -12.21
C SER A 308 29.96 -18.88 -11.00
N LYS A 309 31.20 -19.39 -11.03
CA LYS A 309 32.21 -19.18 -9.99
C LYS A 309 32.52 -17.71 -9.74
N SER A 310 32.62 -16.89 -10.80
CA SER A 310 32.96 -15.47 -10.71
C SER A 310 31.79 -14.59 -10.26
N ILE A 311 30.56 -15.10 -10.38
CA ILE A 311 29.32 -14.37 -10.05
C ILE A 311 28.84 -14.72 -8.63
N LEU A 312 29.18 -15.92 -8.14
CA LEU A 312 28.58 -16.52 -6.96
C LEU A 312 28.65 -15.63 -5.71
N ALA A 313 29.81 -15.03 -5.46
CA ALA A 313 30.03 -14.17 -4.29
C ALA A 313 29.06 -12.99 -4.24
N ASP A 314 28.97 -12.24 -5.35
CA ASP A 314 28.07 -11.09 -5.46
C ASP A 314 26.60 -11.53 -5.46
N ALA A 315 26.29 -12.70 -6.06
CA ALA A 315 24.96 -13.27 -6.05
C ALA A 315 24.47 -13.62 -4.64
N VAL A 316 25.28 -14.30 -3.81
CA VAL A 316 24.89 -14.64 -2.43
C VAL A 316 24.60 -13.38 -1.63
N GLN A 317 25.48 -12.37 -1.71
CA GLN A 317 25.28 -11.11 -1.00
C GLN A 317 23.99 -10.40 -1.43
N ARG A 318 23.72 -10.31 -2.74
CA ARG A 318 22.56 -9.58 -3.28
C ARG A 318 21.25 -10.31 -3.11
N LEU A 319 21.27 -11.64 -3.20
CA LEU A 319 20.08 -12.45 -2.93
C LEU A 319 19.72 -12.43 -1.44
N ALA A 320 20.71 -12.36 -0.54
CA ALA A 320 20.45 -12.15 0.89
C ALA A 320 19.80 -10.77 1.14
N VAL A 321 20.32 -9.71 0.52
CA VAL A 321 19.70 -8.38 0.57
C VAL A 321 18.29 -8.41 -0.01
N ALA A 322 18.06 -9.06 -1.14
CA ALA A 322 16.75 -9.19 -1.76
C ALA A 322 15.75 -9.97 -0.89
N ALA A 323 16.19 -11.08 -0.29
CA ALA A 323 15.38 -11.86 0.66
C ALA A 323 14.94 -10.99 1.85
N SER A 324 15.77 -10.03 2.27
CA SER A 324 15.41 -9.08 3.32
C SER A 324 14.25 -8.15 2.95
N PHE A 325 13.90 -8.00 1.67
CA PHE A 325 12.77 -7.17 1.21
C PHE A 325 11.57 -7.95 0.69
N GLU A 326 11.74 -9.21 0.29
CA GLU A 326 10.67 -10.04 -0.29
C GLU A 326 9.75 -10.66 0.79
N ARG A 327 8.65 -11.29 0.33
CA ARG A 327 7.63 -11.97 1.15
C ARG A 327 7.07 -13.18 0.40
N GLY A 328 6.43 -14.10 1.12
CA GLY A 328 5.68 -15.22 0.53
C GLY A 328 6.54 -16.11 -0.39
N GLY A 329 6.00 -16.47 -1.56
CA GLY A 329 6.66 -17.40 -2.48
C GLY A 329 8.02 -16.91 -2.98
N ASN A 330 8.17 -15.61 -3.26
CA ASN A 330 9.48 -15.07 -3.69
C ASN A 330 10.54 -15.25 -2.60
N LEU A 331 10.17 -15.01 -1.33
CA LEU A 331 11.07 -15.20 -0.20
C LEU A 331 11.49 -16.67 -0.08
N ARG A 332 10.54 -17.61 -0.19
CA ARG A 332 10.82 -19.06 -0.18
C ARG A 332 11.89 -19.42 -1.21
N TYR A 333 11.70 -19.04 -2.47
CA TYR A 333 12.62 -19.43 -3.54
C TYR A 333 14.00 -18.78 -3.39
N LEU A 334 14.08 -17.54 -2.91
CA LEU A 334 15.37 -16.87 -2.64
C LEU A 334 16.15 -17.57 -1.52
N VAL A 335 15.48 -17.97 -0.43
CA VAL A 335 16.14 -18.70 0.67
C VAL A 335 16.62 -20.07 0.22
N LEU A 336 15.79 -20.82 -0.52
CA LEU A 336 16.19 -22.11 -1.08
C LEU A 336 17.34 -21.98 -2.08
N ALA A 337 17.37 -20.90 -2.86
CA ALA A 337 18.49 -20.60 -3.75
C ALA A 337 19.76 -20.30 -2.95
N LEU A 338 19.69 -19.47 -1.90
CA LEU A 338 20.83 -19.18 -1.01
C LEU A 338 21.41 -20.46 -0.38
N HIS A 339 20.56 -21.38 0.07
CA HIS A 339 21.00 -22.67 0.61
C HIS A 339 21.80 -23.49 -0.41
N LYS A 340 21.35 -23.50 -1.67
CA LYS A 340 22.05 -24.22 -2.74
C LYS A 340 23.31 -23.52 -3.19
N PHE A 341 23.32 -22.20 -3.26
CA PHE A 341 24.50 -21.43 -3.63
C PHE A 341 25.65 -21.60 -2.64
N THR A 342 25.33 -21.60 -1.35
CA THR A 342 26.31 -21.82 -0.27
C THR A 342 26.84 -23.26 -0.32
N LYS A 343 25.97 -24.26 -0.53
CA LYS A 343 26.40 -25.64 -0.78
C LYS A 343 27.31 -25.76 -2.01
N PHE A 344 26.93 -25.13 -3.11
CA PHE A 344 27.73 -25.10 -4.34
C PHE A 344 29.09 -24.40 -4.13
N ALA A 345 29.13 -23.32 -3.33
CA ALA A 345 30.37 -22.63 -2.96
C ALA A 345 31.31 -23.57 -2.20
N ASN A 346 30.77 -24.29 -1.21
CA ASN A 346 31.52 -25.25 -0.39
C ASN A 346 32.03 -26.44 -1.21
N GLU A 347 31.21 -26.98 -2.13
CA GLU A 347 31.62 -28.09 -3.02
C GLU A 347 32.70 -27.69 -4.04
N ASN A 348 32.87 -26.39 -4.30
CA ASN A 348 33.85 -25.86 -5.25
C ASN A 348 35.04 -25.15 -4.57
N ASP A 349 35.18 -25.26 -3.24
CA ASP A 349 36.24 -24.61 -2.45
C ASP A 349 36.39 -23.10 -2.73
N LEU A 350 35.26 -22.41 -2.95
CA LEU A 350 35.27 -20.97 -3.23
C LEU A 350 35.48 -20.17 -1.95
N VAL A 351 36.55 -19.38 -1.92
CA VAL A 351 36.91 -18.57 -0.75
C VAL A 351 35.84 -17.49 -0.51
N GLY A 352 35.18 -17.56 0.65
CA GLY A 352 34.45 -16.43 1.24
C GLY A 352 33.58 -16.83 2.42
N ASP A 353 33.08 -15.83 3.13
CA ASP A 353 32.31 -15.98 4.36
C ASP A 353 30.81 -16.19 4.03
N TRP A 354 30.49 -17.38 3.53
CA TRP A 354 29.17 -17.74 3.00
C TRP A 354 28.43 -18.74 3.87
N ASP A 355 28.50 -18.61 5.20
CA ASP A 355 27.74 -19.49 6.07
C ASP A 355 26.23 -19.27 5.91
N PHE A 356 25.55 -20.25 5.32
CA PHE A 356 24.11 -20.24 5.13
C PHE A 356 23.37 -20.10 6.45
N ALA A 357 23.85 -20.76 7.50
CA ALA A 357 23.17 -20.78 8.78
C ALA A 357 23.15 -19.37 9.39
N SER A 358 24.32 -18.72 9.48
CA SER A 358 24.46 -17.33 9.91
C SER A 358 23.63 -16.36 9.06
N LEU A 359 23.65 -16.49 7.73
CA LEU A 359 22.86 -15.64 6.83
C LEU A 359 21.35 -15.82 7.04
N PHE A 360 20.88 -17.07 7.13
CA PHE A 360 19.47 -17.39 7.31
C PHE A 360 18.96 -16.91 8.66
N ILE A 361 19.70 -17.17 9.74
CA ILE A 361 19.39 -16.70 11.10
C ILE A 361 19.31 -15.15 11.16
N LYS A 362 20.25 -14.46 10.48
CA LYS A 362 20.23 -13.00 10.38
C LYS A 362 19.02 -12.48 9.60
N LEU A 363 18.55 -13.19 8.59
CA LEU A 363 17.35 -12.81 7.83
C LEU A 363 16.06 -13.01 8.65
N VAL A 364 15.93 -14.15 9.33
CA VAL A 364 14.78 -14.47 10.18
C VAL A 364 14.66 -13.46 11.32
N SER A 365 15.75 -13.19 12.04
CA SER A 365 15.80 -12.23 13.15
C SER A 365 15.47 -10.79 12.74
N ARG A 366 15.87 -10.35 11.54
CA ARG A 366 15.55 -9.00 11.04
C ARG A 366 14.06 -8.81 10.74
N ARG A 367 13.35 -9.86 10.31
CA ARG A 367 11.93 -9.77 9.90
C ARG A 367 11.13 -10.99 10.39
N PRO A 368 11.00 -11.17 11.71
CA PRO A 368 10.46 -12.40 12.32
C PRO A 368 9.04 -12.71 11.86
N THR A 369 8.17 -11.70 11.76
CA THR A 369 6.77 -11.89 11.34
C THR A 369 6.62 -12.30 9.87
N VAL A 370 7.52 -11.84 9.00
CA VAL A 370 7.48 -12.14 7.57
C VAL A 370 7.97 -13.57 7.32
N PHE A 371 9.05 -13.96 8.02
CA PHE A 371 9.55 -15.32 7.99
C PHE A 371 8.58 -16.29 8.66
N ALA A 372 7.96 -15.93 9.78
CA ALA A 372 6.92 -16.75 10.41
C ALA A 372 5.80 -17.09 9.41
N ASN A 373 5.28 -16.08 8.69
CA ASN A 373 4.27 -16.29 7.66
C ASN A 373 4.78 -17.19 6.53
N ALA A 374 5.98 -16.95 5.99
CA ALA A 374 6.53 -17.75 4.89
C ALA A 374 6.78 -19.21 5.30
N LEU A 375 7.40 -19.44 6.46
CA LEU A 375 7.67 -20.76 7.00
C LEU A 375 6.36 -21.52 7.31
N SER A 376 5.33 -20.81 7.80
CA SER A 376 4.01 -21.41 8.04
C SER A 376 3.29 -21.84 6.75
N SER A 377 3.59 -21.19 5.62
CA SER A 377 2.95 -21.47 4.33
C SER A 377 3.70 -22.50 3.49
N TYR A 378 4.97 -22.79 3.81
CA TYR A 378 5.84 -23.63 2.98
C TYR A 378 6.58 -24.70 3.81
N PRO A 379 6.04 -25.92 3.92
CA PRO A 379 6.59 -26.98 4.78
C PRO A 379 8.06 -27.30 4.50
N GLY A 380 8.48 -27.39 3.23
CA GLY A 380 9.89 -27.65 2.89
C GLY A 380 10.86 -26.55 3.34
N LEU A 381 10.41 -25.29 3.37
CA LEU A 381 11.21 -24.20 3.93
C LEU A 381 11.25 -24.28 5.46
N ARG A 382 10.15 -24.71 6.09
CA ARG A 382 10.08 -24.94 7.54
C ARG A 382 11.04 -26.03 7.97
N SER A 383 11.06 -27.19 7.33
CA SER A 383 11.97 -28.29 7.69
C SER A 383 13.44 -27.87 7.54
N LEU A 384 13.80 -27.17 6.46
CA LEU A 384 15.14 -26.59 6.30
C LEU A 384 15.48 -25.61 7.44
N ALA A 385 14.54 -24.76 7.83
CA ALA A 385 14.74 -23.81 8.90
C ALA A 385 14.90 -24.49 10.27
N ILE A 386 14.16 -25.56 10.54
CA ILE A 386 14.28 -26.37 11.76
C ILE A 386 15.67 -27.01 11.81
N GLU A 387 16.10 -27.66 10.73
CA GLU A 387 17.43 -28.28 10.63
C GLU A 387 18.54 -27.27 10.92
N VAL A 388 18.57 -26.15 10.19
CA VAL A 388 19.60 -25.12 10.33
C VAL A 388 19.64 -24.50 11.73
N VAL A 389 18.48 -24.09 12.27
CA VAL A 389 18.46 -23.42 13.58
C VAL A 389 18.77 -24.39 14.71
N VAL A 390 18.31 -25.64 14.64
CA VAL A 390 18.57 -26.63 15.69
C VAL A 390 20.03 -27.06 15.68
N GLU A 391 20.63 -27.26 14.51
CA GLU A 391 22.05 -27.59 14.40
C GLU A 391 22.93 -26.46 14.96
N GLU A 392 22.69 -25.21 14.55
CA GLU A 392 23.40 -24.06 15.12
C GLU A 392 23.17 -23.92 16.61
N PHE A 393 21.94 -24.11 17.09
CA PHE A 393 21.63 -24.08 18.51
C PHE A 393 22.46 -25.12 19.29
N LYS A 394 22.54 -26.36 18.80
CA LYS A 394 23.37 -27.41 19.42
C LYS A 394 24.84 -27.05 19.44
N VAL A 395 25.38 -26.44 18.39
CA VAL A 395 26.78 -26.01 18.34
C VAL A 395 27.12 -25.08 19.50
N TYR A 396 26.25 -24.12 19.85
CA TYR A 396 26.46 -23.23 21.01
C TYR A 396 26.22 -23.89 22.36
N VAL A 397 25.34 -24.89 22.43
CA VAL A 397 25.09 -25.64 23.67
C VAL A 397 26.25 -26.60 23.98
N GLU A 398 26.85 -27.22 22.96
CA GLU A 398 27.89 -28.24 23.11
C GLU A 398 29.31 -27.67 23.14
N LYS A 399 29.59 -26.55 22.46
CA LYS A 399 30.95 -25.95 22.41
C LYS A 399 31.11 -24.84 23.45
N THR A 400 32.18 -24.94 24.26
CA THR A 400 32.64 -23.89 25.19
C THR A 400 33.53 -22.82 24.54
N SER A 401 33.76 -22.86 23.23
CA SER A 401 34.71 -21.96 22.56
C SER A 401 34.06 -20.70 22.00
N THR A 402 34.52 -19.55 22.49
CA THR A 402 34.22 -18.19 22.02
C THR A 402 34.73 -17.94 20.60
N THR A 403 33.86 -18.05 19.59
CA THR A 403 34.15 -17.44 18.28
C THR A 403 33.81 -15.96 18.34
N SER A 404 34.81 -15.11 18.10
CA SER A 404 34.67 -13.66 18.06
C SER A 404 33.86 -13.24 16.83
N SER A 405 32.54 -13.12 16.96
CA SER A 405 31.70 -12.50 15.93
C SER A 405 31.18 -11.16 16.42
N GLU A 406 31.02 -10.19 15.51
CA GLU A 406 30.43 -8.85 15.74
C GLU A 406 28.94 -8.88 16.16
N ASN A 407 28.42 -10.06 16.51
CA ASN A 407 27.01 -10.25 16.84
C ASN A 407 26.70 -9.87 18.28
N ILE A 408 25.50 -9.34 18.51
CA ILE A 408 24.98 -9.08 19.85
C ILE A 408 24.76 -10.44 20.54
N MET A 409 25.56 -10.72 21.56
CA MET A 409 25.51 -11.97 22.33
C MET A 409 24.52 -11.87 23.50
N VAL A 410 23.90 -13.00 23.83
CA VAL A 410 22.96 -13.17 24.94
C VAL A 410 23.44 -14.28 25.86
N HIS A 411 23.30 -14.06 27.16
CA HIS A 411 23.51 -15.06 28.20
C HIS A 411 22.15 -15.66 28.59
N ILE A 412 22.00 -16.98 28.46
CA ILE A 412 20.77 -17.72 28.80
C ILE A 412 21.12 -18.91 29.70
N SER A 413 20.33 -19.13 30.76
CA SER A 413 20.37 -20.36 31.55
C SER A 413 19.42 -21.38 30.92
N LEU A 414 19.93 -22.48 30.39
CA LEU A 414 19.11 -23.53 29.78
C LEU A 414 18.70 -24.58 30.83
N CYS A 415 17.49 -25.10 30.66
CA CYS A 415 16.99 -26.18 31.51
C CYS A 415 17.71 -27.49 31.17
N CYS A 416 18.30 -28.16 32.16
CA CYS A 416 18.84 -29.50 31.95
C CYS A 416 17.70 -30.52 31.82
N SER A 417 17.89 -31.57 31.04
CA SER A 417 16.91 -32.66 30.95
C SER A 417 16.80 -33.47 32.24
N ASP A 418 17.87 -33.47 33.05
CA ASP A 418 17.89 -34.11 34.35
C ASP A 418 17.25 -33.17 35.37
N LYS A 419 16.17 -33.64 36.01
CA LYS A 419 15.33 -32.85 36.94
C LYS A 419 16.11 -32.21 38.10
N ASP A 420 17.30 -32.74 38.42
CA ASP A 420 18.17 -32.29 39.52
C ASP A 420 19.51 -31.68 39.04
N GLY A 421 19.71 -31.49 37.73
CA GLY A 421 20.95 -30.93 37.18
C GLY A 421 21.03 -29.41 37.30
N PRO A 422 22.22 -28.82 37.59
CA PRO A 422 22.39 -27.36 37.58
C PRO A 422 22.11 -26.80 36.17
N SER A 423 21.44 -25.65 36.08
CA SER A 423 21.15 -25.02 34.79
C SER A 423 22.45 -24.61 34.06
N THR A 424 22.53 -24.98 32.78
CA THR A 424 23.72 -24.71 31.97
C THR A 424 23.63 -23.28 31.43
N LYS A 425 24.60 -22.44 31.79
CA LYS A 425 24.71 -21.09 31.24
C LYS A 425 25.37 -21.14 29.87
N VAL A 426 24.66 -20.66 28.85
CA VAL A 426 25.11 -20.64 27.46
C VAL A 426 25.13 -19.21 26.95
N GLU A 427 26.20 -18.84 26.24
CA GLU A 427 26.29 -17.59 25.49
C GLU A 427 26.05 -17.86 24.00
N MET A 428 25.09 -17.17 23.39
CA MET A 428 24.75 -17.37 21.97
C MET A 428 24.36 -16.05 21.29
N PRO A 429 24.31 -15.99 19.94
CA PRO A 429 23.85 -14.81 19.24
C PRO A 429 22.36 -14.53 19.47
N LEU A 430 22.00 -13.26 19.69
CA LEU A 430 20.60 -12.82 19.81
C LEU A 430 19.76 -13.24 18.59
N ALA A 431 20.34 -13.18 17.41
CA ALA A 431 19.67 -13.53 16.16
C ALA A 431 19.25 -15.02 16.13
N LEU A 432 20.08 -15.91 16.68
CA LEU A 432 19.78 -17.34 16.79
C LEU A 432 18.59 -17.56 17.73
N LEU A 433 18.64 -16.96 18.91
CA LEU A 433 17.57 -17.06 19.91
C LEU A 433 16.22 -16.52 19.38
N GLN A 434 16.25 -15.38 18.67
CA GLN A 434 15.06 -14.82 18.01
C GLN A 434 14.52 -15.74 16.90
N SER A 435 15.41 -16.38 16.14
CA SER A 435 15.02 -17.34 15.09
C SER A 435 14.40 -18.61 15.69
N SER A 436 14.91 -19.11 16.82
CA SER A 436 14.29 -20.19 17.58
C SER A 436 12.87 -19.81 18.03
N CYS A 437 12.66 -18.58 18.52
CA CYS A 437 11.32 -18.12 18.89
C CYS A 437 10.35 -18.11 17.69
N VAL A 438 10.82 -17.69 16.50
CA VAL A 438 10.02 -17.71 15.27
C VAL A 438 9.61 -19.14 14.92
N LEU A 439 10.54 -20.10 14.95
CA LEU A 439 10.24 -21.50 14.65
C LEU A 439 9.22 -22.12 15.61
N LEU A 440 9.39 -21.88 16.91
CA LEU A 440 8.45 -22.38 17.91
C LEU A 440 7.06 -21.76 17.75
N SER A 441 6.97 -20.50 17.32
CA SER A 441 5.68 -19.81 17.13
C SER A 441 4.85 -20.32 15.94
N ILE A 442 5.47 -20.96 14.95
CA ILE A 442 4.78 -21.42 13.74
C ILE A 442 4.48 -22.93 13.74
N TRP A 443 5.00 -23.66 14.72
CA TRP A 443 4.84 -25.10 14.81
C TRP A 443 3.38 -25.48 15.08
N SER A 444 2.91 -26.52 14.41
CA SER A 444 1.56 -27.07 14.54
C SER A 444 1.64 -28.58 14.73
N GLU A 445 0.85 -29.11 15.65
CA GLU A 445 0.83 -30.54 15.97
C GLU A 445 0.20 -31.41 14.87
N ASP A 446 -0.53 -30.79 13.93
CA ASP A 446 -1.16 -31.49 12.80
C ASP A 446 -0.15 -31.88 11.70
N GLU A 447 1.06 -31.31 11.71
CA GLU A 447 2.03 -31.40 10.60
C GLU A 447 3.29 -32.20 10.97
N LYS A 448 3.13 -33.28 11.75
CA LYS A 448 4.23 -34.08 12.31
C LYS A 448 5.00 -34.85 11.25
N ASN A 449 6.22 -34.38 11.00
CA ASN A 449 7.34 -35.24 10.63
C ASN A 449 8.07 -35.62 11.93
N ASP A 450 8.32 -36.91 12.17
CA ASP A 450 8.89 -37.39 13.44
C ASP A 450 10.23 -36.73 13.77
N ARG A 451 11.08 -36.53 12.74
CA ARG A 451 12.38 -35.85 12.89
C ARG A 451 12.23 -34.40 13.35
N ASP A 452 11.35 -33.65 12.70
CA ASP A 452 11.12 -32.24 13.00
C ASP A 452 10.45 -32.08 14.38
N SER A 453 9.56 -33.01 14.74
CA SER A 453 8.86 -33.01 16.03
C SER A 453 9.84 -33.19 17.20
N ALA A 454 10.74 -34.18 17.11
CA ALA A 454 11.76 -34.41 18.14
C ALA A 454 12.71 -33.21 18.29
N ALA A 455 13.08 -32.56 17.18
CA ALA A 455 13.94 -31.38 17.21
C ALA A 455 13.26 -30.17 17.89
N ILE A 456 11.97 -29.95 17.60
CA ILE A 456 11.17 -28.89 18.21
C ILE A 456 10.91 -29.17 19.70
N GLU A 457 10.56 -30.41 20.07
CA GLU A 457 10.38 -30.81 21.47
C GLU A 457 11.66 -30.62 22.29
N GLY A 458 12.82 -30.94 21.71
CA GLY A 458 14.13 -30.66 22.30
C GLY A 458 14.34 -29.17 22.56
N LEU A 459 14.05 -28.31 21.57
CA LEU A 459 14.13 -26.85 21.75
C LEU A 459 13.17 -26.34 22.82
N VAL A 460 11.92 -26.80 22.85
CA VAL A 460 10.93 -26.39 23.87
C VAL A 460 11.40 -26.79 25.27
N THR A 461 11.96 -28.00 25.41
CA THR A 461 12.48 -28.51 26.68
C THR A 461 13.65 -27.66 27.19
N MET A 462 14.57 -27.25 26.30
CA MET A 462 15.70 -26.40 26.71
C MET A 462 15.30 -24.95 26.98
N LEU A 463 14.34 -24.40 26.22
CA LEU A 463 14.01 -22.96 26.21
C LEU A 463 12.80 -22.57 27.08
N MET A 464 11.87 -23.49 27.38
CA MET A 464 10.59 -23.16 28.02
C MET A 464 10.16 -24.14 29.12
N ASN A 465 11.06 -24.99 29.61
CA ASN A 465 10.73 -25.91 30.69
C ASN A 465 10.77 -25.18 32.03
N SER A 466 9.72 -24.44 32.36
CA SER A 466 9.51 -23.97 33.72
C SER A 466 9.24 -25.17 34.62
N GLN A 467 10.05 -25.38 35.66
CA GLN A 467 9.66 -26.27 36.75
C GLN A 467 8.38 -25.70 37.38
N GLU A 468 7.23 -26.28 37.05
CA GLU A 468 6.06 -26.15 37.90
C GLU A 468 6.41 -26.92 39.18
N SER A 469 7.01 -26.25 40.15
CA SER A 469 7.21 -26.81 41.48
C SER A 469 5.83 -27.01 42.10
N ASP A 470 5.27 -28.19 41.87
CA ASP A 470 4.01 -28.66 42.46
C ASP A 470 4.20 -29.10 43.93
N GLU A 471 5.37 -28.84 44.53
CA GLU A 471 5.64 -29.20 45.91
C GLU A 471 5.20 -28.09 46.87
N GLY A 472 4.17 -28.43 47.66
CA GLY A 472 3.73 -27.64 48.78
C GLY A 472 4.78 -27.55 49.89
N VAL A 473 4.70 -26.44 50.63
CA VAL A 473 5.13 -26.29 52.01
C VAL A 473 6.64 -26.49 52.26
N ASN A 474 7.40 -25.41 52.08
CA ASN A 474 8.49 -25.06 53.00
C ASN A 474 8.69 -23.54 52.98
N ASP A 475 7.98 -22.85 53.89
CA ASP A 475 7.90 -21.38 54.02
C ASP A 475 9.20 -20.69 54.49
N ASN A 476 10.36 -21.36 54.43
CA ASN A 476 11.61 -20.83 55.00
C ASN A 476 12.71 -20.49 53.99
N GLU A 477 12.45 -20.54 52.67
CA GLU A 477 13.43 -20.07 51.70
C GLU A 477 13.34 -18.55 51.42
N THR A 478 14.47 -17.91 51.67
CA THR A 478 14.78 -16.49 51.56
C THR A 478 14.23 -15.80 50.30
N LYS A 479 13.64 -14.62 50.54
CA LYS A 479 13.24 -13.62 49.55
C LYS A 479 14.24 -13.47 48.39
N GLY A 480 13.77 -13.72 47.16
CA GLY A 480 13.88 -12.69 46.12
C GLY A 480 14.62 -13.01 44.82
N MET A 481 15.02 -14.25 44.54
CA MET A 481 15.44 -14.64 43.18
C MET A 481 14.63 -15.85 42.75
N GLU A 482 13.55 -15.63 42.01
CA GLU A 482 13.00 -16.68 41.16
C GLU A 482 14.17 -17.20 40.30
N ASN A 483 14.49 -18.48 40.38
CA ASN A 483 15.42 -19.12 39.44
C ASN A 483 14.72 -19.14 38.09
N VAL A 484 14.85 -18.03 37.36
CA VAL A 484 14.32 -17.88 36.02
C VAL A 484 15.28 -18.60 35.08
N ASP A 485 14.87 -19.76 34.57
CA ASP A 485 15.57 -20.50 33.51
C ASP A 485 14.87 -20.31 32.15
N GLY A 486 15.51 -20.77 31.08
CA GLY A 486 15.00 -20.71 29.71
C GLY A 486 14.95 -19.29 29.14
N LEU A 487 14.00 -19.02 28.26
CA LEU A 487 13.88 -17.74 27.53
C LEU A 487 13.74 -16.52 28.44
N ALA A 488 13.11 -16.67 29.60
CA ALA A 488 12.94 -15.57 30.54
C ALA A 488 14.26 -15.21 31.26
N SER A 489 15.23 -16.12 31.28
CA SER A 489 16.58 -15.89 31.82
C SER A 489 17.50 -15.12 30.87
N ALA A 490 17.12 -15.03 29.58
CA ALA A 490 17.98 -14.52 28.52
C ALA A 490 18.23 -13.02 28.69
N LYS A 491 19.50 -12.65 28.90
CA LYS A 491 19.95 -11.27 29.08
C LYS A 491 21.01 -10.89 28.05
N LEU A 492 20.94 -9.66 27.55
CA LEU A 492 21.98 -9.10 26.69
C LEU A 492 23.27 -8.94 27.51
N LEU A 493 24.39 -9.47 27.02
CA LEU A 493 25.68 -9.40 27.73
C LEU A 493 26.11 -7.97 28.06
N VAL A 494 25.90 -7.04 27.11
CA VAL A 494 26.30 -5.62 27.23
C VAL A 494 25.45 -4.85 28.24
N THR A 495 24.13 -5.06 28.26
CA THR A 495 23.19 -4.20 29.01
C THR A 495 22.53 -4.88 30.20
N GLN A 496 22.65 -6.21 30.31
CA GLN A 496 21.97 -7.05 31.29
C GLN A 496 20.42 -6.95 31.24
N LYS A 497 19.86 -6.30 30.22
CA LYS A 497 18.41 -6.24 29.96
C LYS A 497 17.93 -7.53 29.33
N SER A 498 16.63 -7.84 29.48
CA SER A 498 15.98 -8.96 28.80
C SER A 498 16.30 -8.94 27.31
N ALA A 499 16.79 -10.06 26.80
CA ALA A 499 17.11 -10.24 25.39
C ALA A 499 15.87 -10.51 24.54
N ILE A 500 14.83 -11.10 25.14
CA ILE A 500 13.59 -11.44 24.45
C ILE A 500 12.62 -10.25 24.54
N PRO A 501 12.29 -9.62 23.41
CA PRO A 501 11.29 -8.57 23.39
C PRO A 501 9.89 -9.18 23.58
N VAL A 502 8.95 -8.38 24.07
CA VAL A 502 7.58 -8.84 24.33
C VAL A 502 6.90 -9.33 23.04
N GLU A 503 7.24 -8.78 21.90
CA GLU A 503 6.71 -9.17 20.59
C GLU A 503 7.00 -10.66 20.29
N SER A 504 8.17 -11.16 20.71
CA SER A 504 8.51 -12.59 20.60
C SER A 504 7.64 -13.44 21.53
N TRP A 505 7.39 -12.98 22.76
CA TRP A 505 6.44 -13.64 23.67
C TRP A 505 5.01 -13.66 23.12
N VAL A 506 4.58 -12.57 22.46
CA VAL A 506 3.28 -12.49 21.79
C VAL A 506 3.19 -13.51 20.66
N MET A 507 4.25 -13.68 19.86
CA MET A 507 4.28 -14.71 18.81
C MET A 507 4.18 -16.11 19.40
N LEU A 508 4.94 -16.40 20.46
CA LEU A 508 4.96 -17.70 21.12
C LEU A 508 3.63 -18.05 21.80
N ALA A 509 3.01 -17.09 22.50
CA ALA A 509 1.69 -17.26 23.13
C ALA A 509 0.56 -17.45 22.10
N LYS A 510 0.77 -17.05 20.84
CA LYS A 510 -0.14 -17.29 19.71
C LYS A 510 0.29 -18.47 18.83
N SER A 511 1.19 -19.32 19.33
CA SER A 511 1.62 -20.50 18.57
C SER A 511 0.41 -21.35 18.18
N ARG A 512 0.50 -22.01 17.02
CA ARG A 512 -0.54 -22.93 16.54
C ARG A 512 -0.55 -24.24 17.34
N SER A 513 0.57 -24.59 17.97
CA SER A 513 0.64 -25.71 18.93
C SER A 513 0.20 -25.23 20.31
N ASP A 514 -0.84 -25.88 20.84
CA ASP A 514 -1.32 -25.63 22.19
C ASP A 514 -0.25 -25.99 23.23
N PHE A 515 0.56 -27.03 22.98
CA PHE A 515 1.69 -27.38 23.82
C PHE A 515 2.69 -26.22 23.95
N ILE A 516 3.13 -25.64 22.82
CA ILE A 516 4.08 -24.51 22.82
C ILE A 516 3.43 -23.25 23.41
N ALA A 517 2.19 -22.95 23.03
CA ALA A 517 1.49 -21.76 23.52
C ALA A 517 1.29 -21.82 25.06
N LYS A 518 0.98 -23.01 25.61
CA LYS A 518 0.93 -23.28 27.05
C LYS A 518 2.28 -23.08 27.72
N ARG A 519 3.35 -23.70 27.18
CA ARG A 519 4.72 -23.57 27.73
C ARG A 519 5.23 -22.13 27.69
N ALA A 520 4.95 -21.40 26.62
CA ALA A 520 5.27 -19.98 26.50
C ALA A 520 4.53 -19.14 27.55
N ALA A 521 3.25 -19.43 27.81
CA ALA A 521 2.48 -18.78 28.86
C ALA A 521 3.00 -19.10 30.28
N LEU A 522 3.55 -20.30 30.50
CA LEU A 522 4.21 -20.68 31.75
C LEU A 522 5.58 -20.00 31.93
N ALA A 523 6.38 -19.93 30.86
CA ALA A 523 7.72 -19.37 30.91
C ALA A 523 7.76 -17.83 30.87
N ALA A 524 6.71 -17.18 30.34
CA ALA A 524 6.69 -15.72 30.20
C ALA A 524 6.85 -15.00 31.58
N PRO A 525 7.61 -13.89 31.64
CA PRO A 525 7.66 -13.05 32.84
C PRO A 525 6.26 -12.60 33.27
N THR A 526 5.99 -12.63 34.58
CA THR A 526 4.67 -12.27 35.15
C THR A 526 4.22 -10.86 34.74
N SER A 527 5.17 -9.93 34.58
CA SER A 527 4.92 -8.56 34.10
C SER A 527 4.40 -8.48 32.66
N PHE A 528 4.65 -9.50 31.83
CA PHE A 528 4.21 -9.53 30.43
C PHE A 528 2.81 -10.15 30.24
N LEU A 529 2.34 -10.95 31.20
CA LEU A 529 1.07 -11.68 31.08
C LEU A 529 -0.15 -10.76 30.78
N PRO A 530 -0.33 -9.60 31.44
CA PRO A 530 -1.43 -8.70 31.09
C PRO A 530 -1.37 -8.19 29.65
N ARG A 531 -0.16 -7.94 29.11
CA ARG A 531 0.02 -7.51 27.71
C ARG A 531 -0.28 -8.64 26.73
N LEU A 532 0.13 -9.86 27.05
CA LEU A 532 -0.21 -11.04 26.25
C LEU A 532 -1.73 -11.25 26.17
N LEU A 533 -2.45 -11.08 27.28
CA LEU A 533 -3.91 -11.18 27.34
C LEU A 533 -4.68 -10.10 26.55
N LEU A 534 -4.03 -8.99 26.18
CA LEU A 534 -4.62 -7.98 25.28
C LEU A 534 -4.57 -8.39 23.81
N CYS A 535 -3.76 -9.40 23.48
CA CYS A 535 -3.53 -9.82 22.11
C CYS A 535 -4.70 -10.67 21.57
N SER A 536 -5.01 -10.54 20.28
CA SER A 536 -5.96 -11.41 19.59
C SER A 536 -5.30 -12.68 19.05
N GLY A 537 -6.05 -13.79 18.95
CA GLY A 537 -5.56 -15.08 18.46
C GLY A 537 -4.80 -15.95 19.47
N LEU A 538 -4.88 -15.67 20.78
CA LEU A 538 -4.43 -16.61 21.82
C LEU A 538 -5.19 -17.94 21.74
N SER A 539 -4.50 -19.05 21.96
CA SER A 539 -5.12 -20.37 22.10
C SER A 539 -5.80 -20.53 23.46
N GLN A 540 -6.70 -21.52 23.59
CA GLN A 540 -7.37 -21.79 24.86
C GLN A 540 -6.37 -22.18 25.96
N ALA A 541 -5.38 -23.01 25.63
CA ALA A 541 -4.37 -23.48 26.57
C ALA A 541 -3.50 -22.33 27.11
N SER A 542 -3.00 -21.46 26.24
CA SER A 542 -2.23 -20.27 26.65
C SER A 542 -3.05 -19.30 27.49
N LEU A 543 -4.29 -19.02 27.09
CA LEU A 543 -5.21 -18.15 27.82
C LEU A 543 -5.47 -18.63 29.25
N LEU A 544 -5.87 -19.90 29.40
CA LEU A 544 -6.17 -20.49 30.71
C LEU A 544 -4.93 -20.50 31.61
N THR A 545 -3.78 -20.80 31.05
CA THR A 545 -2.50 -20.81 31.76
C THR A 545 -2.14 -19.41 32.29
N MET A 546 -2.29 -18.37 31.46
CA MET A 546 -2.03 -17.00 31.88
C MET A 546 -3.01 -16.53 32.97
N ILE A 547 -4.30 -16.87 32.83
CA ILE A 547 -5.32 -16.56 33.84
C ILE A 547 -4.99 -17.27 35.16
N ASN A 548 -4.67 -18.56 35.13
CA ASN A 548 -4.33 -19.34 36.32
C ASN A 548 -3.09 -18.77 37.03
N ARG A 549 -2.02 -18.44 36.29
CA ARG A 549 -0.80 -17.85 36.86
C ARG A 549 -1.07 -16.50 37.52
N LEU A 550 -1.82 -15.63 36.85
CA LEU A 550 -2.21 -14.34 37.44
C LEU A 550 -3.12 -14.53 38.66
N GLY A 551 -4.03 -15.50 38.63
CA GLY A 551 -4.86 -15.86 39.77
C GLY A 551 -4.03 -16.29 40.99
N ARG A 552 -3.11 -17.24 40.80
CA ARG A 552 -2.18 -17.71 41.85
C ARG A 552 -1.27 -16.60 42.39
N VAL A 553 -0.82 -15.67 41.54
CA VAL A 553 -0.05 -14.47 41.97
C VAL A 553 -0.90 -13.59 42.89
N GLY A 554 -2.19 -13.45 42.60
CA GLY A 554 -3.13 -12.77 43.49
C GLY A 554 -3.32 -13.49 44.82
N GLU A 555 -3.58 -14.80 44.78
CA GLU A 555 -3.80 -15.62 45.98
C GLU A 555 -2.61 -15.63 46.94
N LYS A 556 -1.37 -15.57 46.41
CA LYS A 556 -0.13 -15.49 47.21
C LYS A 556 0.22 -14.07 47.67
N ALA A 557 -0.47 -13.04 47.18
CA ALA A 557 -0.14 -11.65 47.49
C ALA A 557 -0.76 -11.18 48.80
N ASN A 558 0.05 -10.59 49.69
CA ASN A 558 -0.42 -9.93 50.91
C ASN A 558 -1.44 -8.80 50.63
N ASP A 559 -1.33 -8.17 49.46
CA ASP A 559 -2.24 -7.12 48.98
C ASP A 559 -2.50 -7.35 47.48
N VAL A 560 -3.62 -8.00 47.20
CA VAL A 560 -4.08 -8.38 45.85
C VAL A 560 -4.22 -7.15 44.97
N ASP A 561 -4.87 -6.11 45.50
CA ASP A 561 -5.10 -4.85 44.82
C ASP A 561 -3.77 -4.23 44.41
N LYS A 562 -2.84 -4.03 45.34
CA LYS A 562 -1.53 -3.43 45.06
C LYS A 562 -0.73 -4.23 44.04
N THR A 563 -0.76 -5.55 44.14
CA THR A 563 0.03 -6.44 43.27
C THR A 563 -0.49 -6.40 41.83
N PHE A 564 -1.79 -6.60 41.61
CA PHE A 564 -2.38 -6.48 40.28
C PHE A 564 -2.31 -5.06 39.74
N ASN A 565 -2.42 -4.08 40.62
CA ASN A 565 -2.20 -2.69 40.28
C ASN A 565 -0.78 -2.46 39.75
N GLN A 566 0.25 -3.03 40.37
CA GLN A 566 1.64 -2.94 39.94
C GLN A 566 1.87 -3.54 38.54
N LEU A 567 1.21 -4.66 38.23
CA LEU A 567 1.26 -5.29 36.91
C LEU A 567 0.65 -4.42 35.78
N LEU A 568 -0.18 -3.41 36.13
CA LEU A 568 -0.85 -2.51 35.19
C LEU A 568 -0.29 -1.07 35.18
N ILE A 569 0.87 -0.80 35.81
CA ILE A 569 1.44 0.57 35.90
C ILE A 569 2.00 1.04 34.54
N PRO A 570 1.86 2.33 34.17
CA PRO A 570 2.42 2.90 32.94
C PRO A 570 3.95 2.79 32.78
N SER A 571 4.74 2.55 33.83
CA SER A 571 6.16 2.22 33.68
C SER A 571 6.39 0.86 33.01
N ALA A 572 5.43 -0.06 33.13
CA ALA A 572 5.38 -1.25 32.27
C ALA A 572 4.90 -0.91 30.84
N SER A 573 4.20 0.22 30.65
CA SER A 573 3.67 0.64 29.34
C SER A 573 4.71 1.21 28.38
N SER A 574 5.87 1.70 28.85
CA SER A 574 7.00 2.02 27.95
C SER A 574 7.56 0.78 27.26
N GLU A 575 7.42 -0.39 27.89
CA GLU A 575 7.76 -1.70 27.31
C GLU A 575 6.60 -2.28 26.48
N TRP A 576 5.47 -1.58 26.34
CA TRP A 576 4.30 -2.08 25.62
C TRP A 576 4.24 -1.65 24.15
N ASP A 577 5.04 -0.66 23.72
CA ASP A 577 5.14 -0.10 22.36
C ASP A 577 3.79 0.14 21.62
N LEU A 578 2.70 0.20 22.40
CA LEU A 578 1.33 0.44 21.98
C LEU A 578 1.07 1.91 22.28
N GLY A 579 1.33 2.77 21.29
CA GLY A 579 1.20 4.23 21.42
C GLY A 579 -0.04 4.67 22.21
N ARG A 580 0.16 5.59 23.15
CA ARG A 580 -0.87 6.22 24.03
C ARG A 580 -2.06 5.30 24.36
N LEU A 581 -1.82 4.09 24.87
CA LEU A 581 -2.86 3.45 25.68
C LEU A 581 -3.14 4.39 26.86
N GLY A 582 -4.37 4.89 26.96
CA GLY A 582 -4.72 5.91 27.95
C GLY A 582 -4.57 5.41 29.38
N HIS A 583 -5.02 6.23 30.34
CA HIS A 583 -4.86 5.94 31.77
C HIS A 583 -5.23 4.49 32.13
N ARG A 584 -4.52 3.89 33.09
CA ARG A 584 -4.73 2.53 33.64
C ARG A 584 -6.16 1.96 33.56
N ARG A 585 -7.17 2.78 33.85
CA ARG A 585 -8.60 2.44 33.74
C ARG A 585 -9.00 1.91 32.36
N GLU A 586 -8.49 2.52 31.29
CA GLU A 586 -8.73 2.08 29.92
C GLU A 586 -8.08 0.74 29.63
N VAL A 587 -6.87 0.50 30.15
CA VAL A 587 -6.17 -0.78 30.03
C VAL A 587 -6.98 -1.88 30.73
N SER A 588 -7.41 -1.65 31.97
CA SER A 588 -8.24 -2.61 32.71
C SER A 588 -9.55 -2.93 31.98
N ARG A 589 -10.23 -1.93 31.41
CA ARG A 589 -11.46 -2.13 30.62
C ARG A 589 -11.21 -2.91 29.33
N LYS A 590 -10.13 -2.59 28.61
CA LYS A 590 -9.75 -3.31 27.39
C LYS A 590 -9.41 -4.76 27.69
N LEU A 591 -8.65 -4.99 28.76
CA LEU A 591 -8.26 -6.33 29.21
C LEU A 591 -9.50 -7.15 29.61
N PHE A 592 -10.39 -6.57 30.43
CA PHE A 592 -11.62 -7.24 30.84
C PHE A 592 -12.53 -7.56 29.65
N GLY A 593 -12.68 -6.60 28.73
CA GLY A 593 -13.45 -6.81 27.50
C GLY A 593 -12.88 -7.93 26.61
N ARG A 594 -11.54 -8.03 26.51
CA ARG A 594 -10.86 -9.09 25.77
C ARG A 594 -11.03 -10.45 26.44
N ILE A 595 -10.76 -10.56 27.74
CA ILE A 595 -10.93 -11.79 28.51
C ILE A 595 -12.40 -12.26 28.44
N SER A 596 -13.36 -11.34 28.55
CA SER A 596 -14.79 -11.66 28.41
C SER A 596 -15.17 -12.14 27.01
N ALA A 597 -14.55 -11.58 25.97
CA ALA A 597 -14.75 -12.06 24.60
C ALA A 597 -14.20 -13.48 24.42
N TYR A 598 -13.01 -13.75 24.96
CA TYR A 598 -12.43 -15.09 24.96
C TYR A 598 -13.20 -16.08 25.82
N SER A 599 -13.70 -15.66 26.97
CA SER A 599 -14.54 -16.47 27.84
C SER A 599 -15.80 -16.96 27.13
N ARG A 600 -16.38 -16.13 26.25
CA ARG A 600 -17.51 -16.51 25.40
C ARG A 600 -17.10 -17.41 24.24
N LEU A 601 -15.95 -17.12 23.61
CA LEU A 601 -15.44 -17.91 22.48
C LEU A 601 -15.10 -19.34 22.89
N TYR A 602 -14.41 -19.52 24.02
CA TYR A 602 -13.93 -20.82 24.53
C TYR A 602 -14.83 -21.42 25.61
N ARG A 603 -15.99 -20.82 25.88
CA ARG A 603 -16.95 -21.27 26.91
C ARG A 603 -16.30 -21.57 28.26
N LEU A 604 -15.43 -20.68 28.73
CA LEU A 604 -14.69 -20.87 29.97
C LEU A 604 -15.57 -21.05 31.22
N GLN A 605 -16.85 -20.62 31.15
CA GLN A 605 -17.83 -20.81 32.21
C GLN A 605 -18.25 -22.28 32.39
N GLU A 606 -18.22 -23.10 31.33
CA GLU A 606 -18.53 -24.53 31.40
C GLU A 606 -17.36 -25.33 32.02
N LEU A 607 -16.13 -24.81 31.89
CA LEU A 607 -14.90 -25.40 32.45
C LEU A 607 -14.68 -25.08 33.94
N ASN A 608 -15.50 -24.19 34.51
CA ASN A 608 -15.42 -23.79 35.92
C ASN A 608 -16.01 -24.86 36.87
N VAL A 609 -16.57 -25.94 36.31
CA VAL A 609 -17.18 -27.05 37.05
C VAL A 609 -16.13 -28.16 37.23
N VAL A 610 -15.36 -28.04 38.31
CA VAL A 610 -14.68 -29.13 39.05
C VAL A 610 -13.38 -29.74 38.47
N GLU A 611 -13.12 -29.79 37.15
CA GLU A 611 -12.03 -30.67 36.65
C GLU A 611 -10.61 -30.05 36.48
N HIS A 612 -10.39 -28.72 36.55
CA HIS A 612 -9.09 -28.13 36.12
C HIS A 612 -8.37 -27.16 37.09
N GLY A 613 -8.91 -26.86 38.28
CA GLY A 613 -8.17 -26.11 39.33
C GLY A 613 -7.60 -24.74 38.90
N VAL A 614 -8.25 -24.05 37.95
CA VAL A 614 -7.81 -22.75 37.43
C VAL A 614 -8.27 -21.63 38.37
N SER A 615 -7.34 -20.82 38.87
CA SER A 615 -7.67 -19.64 39.67
C SER A 615 -8.17 -18.48 38.78
N PHE A 616 -9.39 -18.01 39.05
CA PHE A 616 -10.01 -16.86 38.38
C PHE A 616 -9.89 -15.55 39.16
N ALA A 617 -9.13 -15.52 40.28
CA ALA A 617 -9.01 -14.36 41.17
C ALA A 617 -8.63 -13.05 40.44
N PHE A 618 -7.77 -13.13 39.42
CA PHE A 618 -7.41 -11.97 38.60
C PHE A 618 -8.58 -11.43 37.76
N VAL A 619 -9.41 -12.32 37.21
CA VAL A 619 -10.56 -11.94 36.37
C VAL A 619 -11.67 -11.33 37.23
N GLU A 620 -11.91 -11.89 38.41
CA GLU A 620 -12.85 -11.36 39.40
C GLU A 620 -12.44 -9.96 39.86
N TRP A 621 -11.17 -9.80 40.26
CA TRP A 621 -10.61 -8.50 40.61
C TRP A 621 -10.78 -7.48 39.48
N LEU A 622 -10.44 -7.85 38.25
CA LEU A 622 -10.53 -6.97 37.09
C LEU A 622 -11.99 -6.54 36.80
N SER A 623 -12.95 -7.44 37.02
CA SER A 623 -14.39 -7.15 36.94
C SER A 623 -14.79 -6.09 37.97
N VAL A 624 -14.39 -6.25 39.23
CA VAL A 624 -14.68 -5.31 40.33
C VAL A 624 -14.07 -3.92 40.06
N VAL A 625 -12.82 -3.87 39.59
CA VAL A 625 -12.15 -2.60 39.21
C VAL A 625 -12.89 -1.88 38.07
N CYS A 626 -13.41 -2.63 37.10
CA CYS A 626 -14.18 -2.05 35.99
C CYS A 626 -15.55 -1.54 36.44
N GLN A 627 -16.24 -2.26 37.33
CA GLN A 627 -17.57 -1.92 37.86
C GLN A 627 -17.54 -0.73 38.82
N SER A 628 -16.60 -0.70 39.77
CA SER A 628 -16.45 0.37 40.77
C SER A 628 -16.16 1.77 40.19
N SER A 629 -15.68 1.82 38.93
CA SER A 629 -15.41 3.07 38.21
C SER A 629 -16.64 3.78 37.65
N GLN A 630 -17.82 3.13 37.68
CA GLN A 630 -19.10 3.71 37.26
C GLN A 630 -19.79 4.44 38.43
N LYS A 631 -19.18 5.49 38.98
CA LYS A 631 -19.98 6.45 39.77
C LYS A 631 -20.89 7.21 38.81
N PRO A 632 -22.21 7.32 39.07
CA PRO A 632 -23.14 7.99 38.18
C PRO A 632 -22.83 9.49 38.13
N THR A 633 -22.05 9.91 37.15
CA THR A 633 -21.92 11.33 36.81
C THR A 633 -23.30 11.83 36.42
N LYS A 634 -23.88 12.69 37.26
CA LYS A 634 -25.14 13.43 37.03
C LYS A 634 -24.99 14.29 35.77
N LEU A 635 -25.16 13.68 34.59
CA LEU A 635 -25.30 14.38 33.33
C LEU A 635 -26.77 14.72 33.15
N LYS A 636 -27.05 16.02 33.04
CA LYS A 636 -28.37 16.61 32.78
C LYS A 636 -29.05 15.87 31.62
N ALA A 637 -30.20 15.29 31.92
CA ALA A 637 -31.00 14.51 31.00
C ALA A 637 -31.44 15.34 29.77
N LYS A 638 -30.90 15.02 28.60
CA LYS A 638 -31.67 15.04 27.35
C LYS A 638 -32.21 13.63 27.16
N LYS A 639 -33.55 13.49 27.18
CA LYS A 639 -34.29 12.23 27.05
C LYS A 639 -33.72 11.33 25.94
N PRO A 640 -33.12 10.16 26.28
CA PRO A 640 -33.01 9.07 25.33
C PRO A 640 -34.34 8.30 25.31
N LYS A 641 -34.78 7.88 24.12
CA LYS A 641 -35.87 6.92 23.97
C LYS A 641 -35.46 5.61 24.66
N LEU A 642 -36.27 5.17 25.63
CA LEU A 642 -36.16 3.88 26.29
C LEU A 642 -36.12 2.75 25.25
N ALA A 643 -35.12 1.88 25.36
CA ALA A 643 -35.25 0.49 24.96
C ALA A 643 -36.06 -0.27 26.05
N PRO A 644 -36.80 -1.34 25.73
CA PRO A 644 -37.70 -1.97 26.69
C PRO A 644 -36.94 -2.71 27.79
N ALA A 645 -37.35 -2.51 29.04
CA ALA A 645 -36.81 -3.16 30.24
C ALA A 645 -37.05 -4.69 30.31
N ALA A 646 -37.77 -5.27 29.34
CA ALA A 646 -38.20 -6.66 29.36
C ALA A 646 -37.07 -7.71 29.17
N ILE A 647 -35.88 -7.32 28.72
CA ILE A 647 -34.78 -8.27 28.45
C ILE A 647 -33.93 -8.54 29.71
N TYR A 648 -33.85 -7.59 30.64
CA TYR A 648 -33.09 -7.78 31.89
C TYR A 648 -33.94 -8.46 32.98
N GLU A 649 -35.23 -8.14 33.08
CA GLU A 649 -36.15 -8.82 34.02
C GLU A 649 -36.37 -10.30 33.66
N SER A 650 -36.32 -10.67 32.37
CA SER A 650 -36.50 -12.07 31.93
C SER A 650 -35.30 -12.97 32.25
N ILE A 651 -34.09 -12.41 32.44
CA ILE A 651 -32.88 -13.18 32.75
C ILE A 651 -32.70 -13.31 34.27
N GLU A 652 -33.06 -12.28 35.05
CA GLU A 652 -33.13 -12.40 36.52
C GLU A 652 -34.29 -13.29 36.98
N SER A 653 -35.44 -13.26 36.30
CA SER A 653 -36.57 -14.15 36.60
C SER A 653 -36.28 -15.61 36.27
N ALA A 654 -35.46 -15.89 35.25
CA ALA A 654 -35.02 -17.25 34.94
C ALA A 654 -34.00 -17.76 35.97
N LYS A 655 -33.14 -16.89 36.50
CA LYS A 655 -32.16 -17.25 37.53
C LYS A 655 -32.82 -17.53 38.89
N ALA A 656 -33.80 -16.71 39.27
CA ALA A 656 -34.60 -16.93 40.47
C ALA A 656 -35.49 -18.19 40.41
N LEU A 657 -35.83 -18.68 39.21
CA LEU A 657 -36.59 -19.92 39.01
C LEU A 657 -35.72 -21.18 39.11
N PHE A 658 -34.41 -21.08 38.83
CA PHE A 658 -33.47 -22.19 38.98
C PHE A 658 -32.87 -22.29 40.40
N ASP A 659 -32.81 -21.19 41.15
CA ASP A 659 -32.28 -21.16 42.53
C ASP A 659 -33.31 -21.63 43.60
N VAL A 660 -34.58 -21.89 43.23
CA VAL A 660 -35.66 -22.26 44.18
C VAL A 660 -36.11 -23.74 44.06
N MET A 661 -35.41 -24.57 43.27
CA MET A 661 -35.62 -26.03 43.34
C MET A 661 -34.65 -26.65 44.37
N PRO A 662 -35.13 -27.15 45.52
CA PRO A 662 -34.30 -27.96 46.39
C PRO A 662 -34.10 -29.33 45.73
N MET A 663 -32.92 -29.55 45.15
CA MET A 663 -32.46 -30.87 44.74
C MET A 663 -31.78 -31.54 45.94
N ASP A 664 -32.59 -32.01 46.89
CA ASP A 664 -32.16 -33.11 47.75
C ASP A 664 -32.24 -34.40 46.92
N MET A 665 -31.10 -34.80 46.35
CA MET A 665 -30.89 -36.15 45.84
C MET A 665 -30.08 -36.91 46.88
N PRO A 666 -30.63 -37.91 47.57
CA PRO A 666 -29.84 -38.82 48.39
C PRO A 666 -29.09 -39.82 47.50
N ASP A 667 -27.87 -40.13 47.92
CA ASP A 667 -27.05 -41.22 47.38
C ASP A 667 -27.84 -42.52 47.30
N ASN A 668 -27.78 -43.21 46.16
CA ASN A 668 -28.32 -44.56 46.01
C ASN A 668 -27.23 -45.48 45.46
N ASN A 669 -26.61 -46.22 46.38
CA ASN A 669 -26.06 -47.55 46.14
C ASN A 669 -27.07 -48.58 46.66
N ASP A 670 -27.21 -49.67 45.89
CA ASP A 670 -27.69 -51.00 46.26
C ASP A 670 -29.21 -51.30 46.42
N ILE A 671 -29.72 -51.97 45.38
CA ILE A 671 -30.31 -53.33 45.36
C ILE A 671 -31.40 -53.70 46.40
N SER A 672 -32.57 -54.05 45.83
CA SER A 672 -33.56 -55.06 46.21
C SER A 672 -34.76 -54.73 47.12
N SER A 673 -35.93 -54.78 46.47
CA SER A 673 -37.14 -55.51 46.87
C SER A 673 -38.13 -54.90 47.89
N VAL A 674 -39.42 -55.14 47.58
CA VAL A 674 -40.59 -55.29 48.49
C VAL A 674 -41.51 -54.06 48.74
N ILE A 675 -42.69 -54.16 48.09
CA ILE A 675 -44.09 -53.94 48.57
C ILE A 675 -44.65 -52.51 48.75
N HIS A 676 -45.84 -52.34 48.11
CA HIS A 676 -47.01 -51.48 48.40
C HIS A 676 -46.84 -50.32 49.39
N MET A 677 -47.37 -49.15 49.01
CA MET A 677 -48.55 -48.55 49.67
C MET A 677 -49.23 -47.51 48.77
N ASP A 678 -50.55 -47.50 48.88
CA ASP A 678 -51.57 -46.71 48.17
C ASP A 678 -51.65 -45.22 48.58
N ALA A 679 -52.43 -44.52 47.75
CA ALA A 679 -53.08 -43.20 47.91
C ALA A 679 -52.17 -42.00 47.54
N ASP A 680 -52.54 -41.11 46.62
CA ASP A 680 -53.85 -40.49 46.52
C ASP A 680 -54.16 -40.05 45.08
N ALA A 681 -55.39 -40.34 44.66
CA ALA A 681 -55.93 -40.05 43.35
C ALA A 681 -56.96 -38.93 43.48
N SER A 682 -56.63 -37.74 42.98
CA SER A 682 -57.62 -36.70 42.67
C SER A 682 -56.99 -35.55 41.88
N ASP A 683 -56.74 -35.76 40.58
CA ASP A 683 -56.90 -34.71 39.54
C ASP A 683 -56.57 -35.23 38.12
N MET A 684 -57.25 -36.31 37.72
CA MET A 684 -57.19 -36.86 36.37
C MET A 684 -58.59 -37.18 35.83
N THR A 685 -59.30 -36.15 35.37
CA THR A 685 -60.47 -36.31 34.49
C THR A 685 -60.54 -35.23 33.40
N GLY A 686 -59.39 -34.85 32.84
CA GLY A 686 -59.32 -33.84 31.77
C GLY A 686 -58.56 -34.19 30.50
N PHE A 687 -57.74 -35.26 30.46
CA PHE A 687 -56.79 -35.41 29.35
C PHE A 687 -56.40 -36.86 28.98
N LEU A 688 -57.37 -37.75 28.74
CA LEU A 688 -57.09 -38.99 28.00
C LEU A 688 -58.25 -39.37 27.08
N VAL A 689 -58.46 -38.58 26.03
CA VAL A 689 -58.92 -39.16 24.76
C VAL A 689 -57.68 -39.69 24.07
N PHE A 690 -57.37 -40.97 24.27
CA PHE A 690 -56.44 -41.73 23.44
C PHE A 690 -56.98 -41.68 22.00
N LYS A 691 -56.51 -40.70 21.21
CA LYS A 691 -56.56 -40.81 19.75
C LYS A 691 -55.69 -42.01 19.40
N ASN A 692 -56.31 -43.00 18.73
CA ASN A 692 -55.63 -44.09 18.05
C ASN A 692 -54.30 -43.60 17.46
N GLU A 693 -53.18 -44.15 17.92
CA GLU A 693 -51.89 -44.04 17.24
C GLU A 693 -52.04 -44.72 15.87
N GLN A 694 -52.49 -43.98 14.86
CA GLN A 694 -52.30 -44.38 13.48
C GLN A 694 -50.79 -44.50 13.27
N VAL A 695 -50.33 -45.75 13.17
CA VAL A 695 -48.94 -46.10 12.88
C VAL A 695 -48.53 -45.34 11.62
N PHE A 696 -47.66 -44.35 11.80
CA PHE A 696 -47.22 -43.44 10.77
C PHE A 696 -46.33 -44.19 9.78
N SER A 697 -46.88 -44.63 8.64
CA SER A 697 -46.07 -45.32 7.63
C SER A 697 -45.36 -44.29 6.75
N SER A 698 -44.04 -44.15 6.93
CA SER A 698 -43.20 -43.35 6.03
C SER A 698 -43.33 -43.85 4.58
N PRO A 699 -43.39 -42.96 3.56
CA PRO A 699 -43.50 -43.36 2.15
C PRO A 699 -42.42 -44.38 1.79
N LYS A 700 -42.83 -45.57 1.34
CA LYS A 700 -41.92 -46.67 0.94
C LYS A 700 -41.35 -46.48 -0.47
N THR A 701 -42.06 -45.76 -1.33
CA THR A 701 -41.67 -45.48 -2.72
C THR A 701 -41.65 -43.97 -2.98
N LEU A 702 -40.64 -43.50 -3.72
CA LEU A 702 -40.49 -42.09 -4.13
C LEU A 702 -41.27 -41.76 -5.42
N SER A 703 -42.28 -42.58 -5.77
CA SER A 703 -42.98 -42.53 -7.06
C SER A 703 -44.15 -41.55 -7.11
N GLU A 704 -44.71 -41.17 -5.95
CA GLU A 704 -45.95 -40.39 -5.85
C GLU A 704 -45.71 -39.06 -5.12
N ALA A 705 -45.60 -37.96 -5.88
CA ALA A 705 -45.34 -36.62 -5.34
C ALA A 705 -46.41 -36.16 -4.33
N GLN A 706 -47.68 -36.51 -4.56
CA GLN A 706 -48.78 -36.17 -3.65
C GLN A 706 -48.64 -36.86 -2.29
N VAL A 707 -48.18 -38.12 -2.27
CA VAL A 707 -47.97 -38.87 -1.03
C VAL A 707 -46.82 -38.27 -0.23
N ILE A 708 -45.76 -37.81 -0.90
CA ILE A 708 -44.64 -37.12 -0.27
C ILE A 708 -45.09 -35.76 0.29
N GLU A 709 -45.87 -34.97 -0.46
CA GLU A 709 -46.38 -33.67 0.01
C GLU A 709 -47.31 -33.84 1.23
N ASN A 710 -48.20 -34.83 1.20
CA ASN A 710 -49.08 -35.14 2.33
C ASN A 710 -48.27 -35.60 3.56
N PHE A 711 -47.27 -36.46 3.36
CA PHE A 711 -46.37 -36.90 4.43
C PHE A 711 -45.60 -35.71 5.04
N LEU A 712 -45.03 -34.83 4.21
CA LEU A 712 -44.32 -33.64 4.69
C LEU A 712 -45.27 -32.71 5.44
N THR A 713 -46.44 -32.40 4.90
CA THR A 713 -47.43 -31.53 5.56
C THR A 713 -47.80 -32.09 6.93
N GLN A 714 -48.16 -33.37 6.99
CA GLN A 714 -48.52 -34.04 8.25
C GLN A 714 -47.36 -34.10 9.25
N THR A 715 -46.12 -34.34 8.79
CA THR A 715 -44.93 -34.38 9.66
C THR A 715 -44.58 -33.00 10.24
N PHE A 716 -44.82 -31.94 9.47
CA PHE A 716 -44.63 -30.56 9.92
C PHE A 716 -45.74 -30.11 10.87
N ASP A 717 -47.00 -30.48 10.61
CA ASP A 717 -48.15 -30.17 11.47
C ASP A 717 -48.07 -30.90 12.81
N GLU A 718 -47.62 -32.16 12.82
CA GLU A 718 -47.45 -32.98 14.03
C GLU A 718 -46.10 -32.78 14.74
N ASN A 719 -45.22 -31.93 14.20
CA ASN A 719 -43.88 -31.65 14.74
C ASN A 719 -43.04 -32.90 15.04
N LYS A 720 -42.82 -33.76 14.04
CA LYS A 720 -42.04 -35.00 14.18
C LYS A 720 -40.69 -34.94 13.45
N PRO A 721 -39.71 -34.15 13.95
CA PRO A 721 -38.43 -33.96 13.28
C PRO A 721 -37.66 -35.29 13.12
N ASP A 722 -37.67 -36.18 14.12
CA ASP A 722 -36.89 -37.42 14.06
C ASP A 722 -37.34 -38.36 12.93
N ILE A 723 -38.65 -38.42 12.66
CA ILE A 723 -39.21 -39.20 11.56
C ILE A 723 -38.76 -38.61 10.22
N LEU A 724 -38.79 -37.28 10.09
CA LEU A 724 -38.35 -36.59 8.89
C LEU A 724 -36.85 -36.79 8.64
N ASP A 725 -36.00 -36.63 9.65
CA ASP A 725 -34.54 -36.81 9.53
C ASP A 725 -34.18 -38.25 9.16
N LYS A 726 -34.84 -39.23 9.79
CA LYS A 726 -34.64 -40.66 9.47
C LYS A 726 -35.10 -40.99 8.05
N TRP A 727 -36.22 -40.42 7.60
CA TRP A 727 -36.70 -40.62 6.23
C TRP A 727 -35.78 -39.97 5.20
N LEU A 728 -35.32 -38.74 5.43
CA LEU A 728 -34.35 -38.06 4.57
C LEU A 728 -33.00 -38.79 4.55
N GLY A 729 -32.54 -39.27 5.71
CA GLY A 729 -31.38 -40.13 5.85
C GLY A 729 -31.49 -41.35 4.96
N LYS A 730 -32.52 -42.17 5.17
CA LYS A 730 -32.71 -43.43 4.43
C LYS A 730 -32.77 -43.26 2.91
N ASN A 731 -33.33 -42.16 2.42
CA ASN A 731 -33.57 -41.97 0.99
C ASN A 731 -32.50 -41.11 0.28
N PHE A 732 -31.75 -40.28 1.02
CA PHE A 732 -30.86 -39.26 0.44
C PHE A 732 -29.48 -39.14 1.12
N SER A 733 -29.09 -40.01 2.07
CA SER A 733 -27.78 -39.94 2.74
C SER A 733 -26.59 -40.48 1.94
N HIS A 734 -26.83 -41.25 0.88
CA HIS A 734 -25.75 -41.79 0.05
C HIS A 734 -25.23 -40.71 -0.91
N GLU A 735 -23.90 -40.60 -1.00
CA GLU A 735 -23.11 -39.67 -1.83
C GLU A 735 -23.65 -39.45 -3.27
N PRO A 736 -23.30 -38.34 -3.94
CA PRO A 736 -23.97 -37.92 -5.17
C PRO A 736 -23.91 -39.03 -6.22
N PHE A 737 -25.09 -39.44 -6.70
CA PHE A 737 -25.26 -40.45 -7.75
C PHE A 737 -24.17 -40.31 -8.81
N PRO A 738 -23.29 -41.31 -9.01
CA PRO A 738 -22.21 -41.21 -9.98
C PRO A 738 -22.80 -40.91 -11.35
N LYS A 739 -22.35 -39.81 -11.97
CA LYS A 739 -22.76 -39.38 -13.32
C LYS A 739 -22.59 -40.56 -14.30
N LYS A 740 -23.71 -41.23 -14.60
CA LYS A 740 -23.97 -42.20 -15.68
C LYS A 740 -22.73 -42.93 -16.23
N ARG A 741 -22.33 -44.04 -15.60
CA ARG A 741 -21.75 -45.15 -16.37
C ARG A 741 -22.90 -45.82 -17.12
N LYS A 742 -22.88 -45.77 -18.46
CA LYS A 742 -23.79 -46.50 -19.34
C LYS A 742 -23.78 -47.99 -18.98
N ARG A 743 -24.72 -48.47 -18.16
CA ARG A 743 -25.04 -49.88 -18.01
C ARG A 743 -26.40 -50.14 -18.67
N ARG A 744 -26.40 -51.09 -19.60
CA ARG A 744 -27.55 -51.58 -20.35
C ARG A 744 -28.54 -52.26 -19.40
N ASN A 745 -29.82 -51.97 -19.62
CA ASN A 745 -30.99 -52.83 -19.40
C ASN A 745 -31.18 -53.44 -18.00
N LYS A 746 -31.51 -52.60 -17.01
CA LYS A 746 -32.54 -52.92 -16.02
C LYS A 746 -33.33 -51.64 -15.77
N GLU A 747 -34.67 -51.73 -15.82
CA GLU A 747 -35.58 -50.65 -15.43
C GLU A 747 -35.40 -50.37 -13.93
N GLU A 748 -34.39 -49.56 -13.59
CA GLU A 748 -34.30 -48.96 -12.27
C GLU A 748 -35.41 -47.92 -12.15
N ILE A 749 -36.25 -48.09 -11.13
CA ILE A 749 -37.33 -47.17 -10.75
C ILE A 749 -36.67 -45.84 -10.37
N ILE A 750 -36.54 -44.93 -11.34
CA ILE A 750 -36.02 -43.58 -11.14
C ILE A 750 -37.03 -42.84 -10.23
N PRO A 751 -36.62 -42.26 -9.08
CA PRO A 751 -37.49 -41.39 -8.31
C PRO A 751 -37.95 -40.22 -9.19
N ARG A 752 -39.27 -40.03 -9.33
CA ARG A 752 -39.84 -38.95 -10.19
C ARG A 752 -39.68 -37.56 -9.58
N LEU A 753 -39.50 -37.47 -8.25
CA LEU A 753 -39.29 -36.20 -7.56
C LEU A 753 -37.80 -35.87 -7.55
N SER A 754 -37.41 -34.79 -8.22
CA SER A 754 -36.03 -34.33 -8.24
C SER A 754 -35.64 -33.68 -6.91
N ASN A 755 -34.36 -33.71 -6.54
CA ASN A 755 -33.89 -33.19 -5.25
C ASN A 755 -34.19 -31.69 -5.05
N ASP A 756 -34.25 -30.90 -6.12
CA ASP A 756 -34.64 -29.49 -6.09
C ASP A 756 -36.14 -29.31 -5.83
N GLN A 757 -37.00 -30.18 -6.37
CA GLN A 757 -38.43 -30.19 -6.07
C GLN A 757 -38.70 -30.57 -4.61
N LEU A 758 -37.95 -31.54 -4.07
CA LEU A 758 -38.04 -31.89 -2.66
C LEU A 758 -37.57 -30.74 -1.76
N SER A 759 -36.46 -30.09 -2.11
CA SER A 759 -35.96 -28.91 -1.38
C SER A 759 -36.98 -27.77 -1.35
N PHE A 760 -37.65 -27.54 -2.49
CA PHE A 760 -38.74 -26.58 -2.60
C PHE A 760 -39.93 -26.94 -1.71
N LEU A 761 -40.40 -28.20 -1.75
CA LEU A 761 -41.53 -28.67 -0.93
C LEU A 761 -41.23 -28.56 0.57
N LEU A 762 -40.03 -28.92 1.01
CA LEU A 762 -39.61 -28.78 2.42
C LEU A 762 -39.68 -27.32 2.90
N LEU A 763 -39.19 -26.38 2.09
CA LEU A 763 -39.29 -24.95 2.40
C LEU A 763 -40.73 -24.45 2.40
N GLN A 764 -41.54 -24.90 1.44
CA GLN A 764 -42.94 -24.51 1.33
C GLN A 764 -43.75 -25.00 2.54
N CYS A 765 -43.54 -26.25 2.97
CA CYS A 765 -44.16 -26.80 4.18
C CYS A 765 -43.73 -26.00 5.41
N TYR A 766 -42.44 -25.70 5.55
CA TYR A 766 -41.94 -24.92 6.68
C TYR A 766 -42.56 -23.52 6.77
N ILE A 767 -42.76 -22.84 5.63
CA ILE A 767 -43.34 -21.50 5.60
C ILE A 767 -44.80 -21.53 6.09
N ARG A 768 -45.56 -22.57 5.75
CA ARG A 768 -46.97 -22.74 6.16
C ARG A 768 -47.14 -22.97 7.67
N VAL A 769 -46.13 -23.51 8.37
CA VAL A 769 -46.23 -23.74 9.82
C VAL A 769 -46.30 -22.41 10.58
N GLU A 770 -47.37 -22.20 11.35
CA GLU A 770 -47.59 -20.97 12.13
C GLU A 770 -46.56 -20.80 13.27
N ARG A 771 -46.21 -21.89 13.98
CA ARG A 771 -45.19 -21.89 15.02
C ARG A 771 -43.89 -22.49 14.50
N LYS A 772 -42.84 -21.67 14.37
CA LYS A 772 -41.53 -22.12 13.90
C LYS A 772 -40.85 -22.96 14.99
N ILE A 773 -40.74 -24.27 14.76
CA ILE A 773 -40.16 -25.22 15.71
C ILE A 773 -38.68 -25.48 15.40
N GLU A 774 -37.84 -25.45 16.44
CA GLU A 774 -36.39 -25.58 16.36
C GLU A 774 -35.91 -26.92 15.78
N GLY A 775 -36.59 -28.02 16.11
CA GLY A 775 -36.25 -29.37 15.62
C GLY A 775 -36.35 -29.47 14.08
N ILE A 776 -37.46 -28.99 13.51
CA ILE A 776 -37.65 -28.97 12.05
C ILE A 776 -36.66 -28.01 11.39
N ALA A 777 -36.43 -26.85 12.01
CA ALA A 777 -35.44 -25.86 11.59
C ALA A 777 -34.03 -26.45 11.43
N SER A 778 -33.58 -27.26 12.40
CA SER A 778 -32.29 -27.95 12.35
C SER A 778 -32.19 -28.90 11.15
N ILE A 779 -33.26 -29.64 10.86
CA ILE A 779 -33.34 -30.57 9.71
C ILE A 779 -33.25 -29.82 8.39
N LEU A 780 -33.95 -28.69 8.26
CA LEU A 780 -33.89 -27.87 7.05
C LEU A 780 -32.48 -27.36 6.78
N VAL A 781 -31.80 -26.84 7.82
CA VAL A 781 -30.42 -26.36 7.74
C VAL A 781 -29.42 -27.49 7.45
N LYS A 782 -29.74 -28.74 7.82
CA LYS A 782 -28.93 -29.94 7.52
C LYS A 782 -29.13 -30.44 6.08
N TRP A 783 -30.38 -30.54 5.61
CA TRP A 783 -30.71 -31.28 4.40
C TRP A 783 -30.88 -30.43 3.15
N ILE A 784 -31.43 -29.22 3.25
CA ILE A 784 -31.63 -28.37 2.06
C ILE A 784 -30.30 -28.07 1.34
N PRO A 785 -29.20 -27.70 2.02
CA PRO A 785 -27.92 -27.48 1.34
C PRO A 785 -27.43 -28.72 0.58
N LYS A 786 -27.65 -29.92 1.15
CA LYS A 786 -27.26 -31.20 0.54
C LYS A 786 -28.12 -31.55 -0.68
N LEU A 787 -29.44 -31.41 -0.54
CA LEU A 787 -30.41 -31.72 -1.60
C LEU A 787 -30.28 -30.75 -2.77
N SER A 788 -29.97 -29.48 -2.49
CA SER A 788 -29.79 -28.44 -3.49
C SER A 788 -28.34 -28.25 -3.95
N SER A 789 -27.40 -29.16 -3.64
CA SER A 789 -25.96 -28.95 -3.88
C SER A 789 -25.58 -28.73 -5.35
N SER A 790 -26.29 -29.35 -6.29
CA SER A 790 -25.96 -29.28 -7.72
C SER A 790 -27.03 -28.65 -8.59
N HIS A 791 -28.25 -28.47 -8.08
CA HIS A 791 -29.41 -28.04 -8.86
C HIS A 791 -30.38 -27.22 -8.00
N GLY A 792 -31.04 -26.24 -8.64
CA GLY A 792 -32.14 -25.49 -8.04
C GLY A 792 -33.04 -24.88 -9.12
N SER A 793 -34.25 -24.50 -8.72
CA SER A 793 -35.26 -23.93 -9.60
C SER A 793 -35.57 -22.48 -9.22
N PRO A 794 -36.11 -21.65 -10.15
CA PRO A 794 -36.58 -20.30 -9.84
C PRO A 794 -37.53 -20.25 -8.63
N LYS A 795 -38.48 -21.19 -8.54
CA LYS A 795 -39.42 -21.26 -7.41
C LYS A 795 -38.70 -21.48 -6.08
N PHE A 796 -37.70 -22.36 -6.05
CA PHE A 796 -36.86 -22.60 -4.88
C PHE A 796 -36.06 -21.35 -4.48
N TRP A 797 -35.43 -20.68 -5.44
CA TRP A 797 -34.66 -19.47 -5.18
C TRP A 797 -35.54 -18.30 -4.72
N THR A 798 -36.73 -18.12 -5.30
CA THR A 798 -37.69 -17.09 -4.87
C THR A 798 -38.07 -17.30 -3.41
N ILE A 799 -38.37 -18.54 -3.00
CA ILE A 799 -38.64 -18.83 -1.60
C ILE A 799 -37.42 -18.52 -0.74
N LEU A 800 -36.24 -19.06 -1.09
CA LEU A 800 -35.03 -18.92 -0.29
C LEU A 800 -34.60 -17.45 -0.09
N LEU A 801 -34.82 -16.60 -1.09
CA LEU A 801 -34.40 -15.20 -1.11
C LEU A 801 -35.57 -14.22 -0.85
N SER A 802 -36.73 -14.71 -0.40
CA SER A 802 -37.90 -13.86 -0.13
C SER A 802 -37.71 -13.00 1.13
N ASP A 803 -38.38 -11.84 1.12
CA ASP A 803 -38.46 -10.92 2.26
C ASP A 803 -39.46 -11.39 3.33
N GLY A 804 -39.32 -10.91 4.56
CA GLY A 804 -40.28 -11.14 5.66
C GLY A 804 -40.19 -12.49 6.36
N GLN A 805 -39.18 -13.31 6.04
CA GLN A 805 -39.02 -14.64 6.62
C GLN A 805 -38.56 -14.61 8.08
N LYS A 806 -39.28 -15.31 8.97
CA LYS A 806 -38.96 -15.42 10.40
C LYS A 806 -38.75 -16.88 10.82
N PRO A 807 -37.86 -17.16 11.79
CA PRO A 807 -36.91 -16.21 12.39
C PRO A 807 -35.71 -15.91 11.47
N ALA A 808 -35.23 -14.67 11.44
CA ALA A 808 -34.21 -14.23 10.48
C ALA A 808 -32.90 -15.02 10.55
N PHE A 809 -32.41 -15.33 11.76
CA PHE A 809 -31.15 -16.05 11.98
C PHE A 809 -31.13 -17.44 11.31
N LEU A 810 -32.27 -18.13 11.28
CA LEU A 810 -32.39 -19.44 10.66
C LEU A 810 -32.17 -19.33 9.15
N TRP A 811 -32.86 -18.38 8.52
CA TRP A 811 -32.78 -18.17 7.09
C TRP A 811 -31.39 -17.71 6.68
N GLU A 812 -30.75 -16.84 7.47
CA GLU A 812 -29.34 -16.47 7.25
C GLU A 812 -28.40 -17.69 7.34
N ASN A 813 -28.57 -18.56 8.33
CA ASN A 813 -27.77 -19.78 8.47
C ASN A 813 -28.02 -20.76 7.32
N LEU A 814 -29.28 -20.99 6.97
CA LEU A 814 -29.67 -21.85 5.86
C LEU A 814 -29.04 -21.36 4.54
N ILE A 815 -29.18 -20.06 4.25
CA ILE A 815 -28.63 -19.43 3.06
C ILE A 815 -27.10 -19.56 3.03
N SER A 816 -26.44 -19.29 4.15
CA SER A 816 -24.99 -19.44 4.27
C SER A 816 -24.55 -20.88 3.97
N ARG A 817 -25.23 -21.89 4.52
CA ARG A 817 -24.89 -23.30 4.26
C ARG A 817 -25.20 -23.72 2.82
N CYS A 818 -26.30 -23.24 2.25
CA CYS A 818 -26.60 -23.44 0.83
C CYS A 818 -25.45 -22.93 -0.04
N PHE A 819 -25.00 -21.68 0.17
CA PHE A 819 -23.92 -21.10 -0.63
C PHE A 819 -22.57 -21.80 -0.45
N GLN A 820 -22.33 -22.40 0.71
CA GLN A 820 -21.12 -23.21 0.96
C GLN A 820 -21.18 -24.58 0.28
N THR A 821 -22.37 -25.11 0.02
CA THR A 821 -22.58 -26.47 -0.51
C THR A 821 -22.86 -26.49 -2.02
N TRP A 822 -23.36 -25.39 -2.58
CA TRP A 822 -23.69 -25.30 -4.01
C TRP A 822 -22.44 -25.32 -4.88
N ASP A 823 -22.49 -26.10 -5.96
CA ASP A 823 -21.45 -26.08 -6.98
C ASP A 823 -21.45 -24.78 -7.82
N HIS A 824 -20.34 -24.52 -8.52
CA HIS A 824 -20.17 -23.31 -9.32
C HIS A 824 -21.24 -23.17 -10.41
N GLU A 825 -21.74 -24.27 -10.98
CA GLU A 825 -22.76 -24.25 -12.04
C GLU A 825 -24.12 -23.82 -11.50
N HIS A 826 -24.50 -24.30 -10.31
CA HIS A 826 -25.72 -23.92 -9.62
C HIS A 826 -25.66 -22.45 -9.18
N MET A 827 -24.56 -22.02 -8.55
CA MET A 827 -24.34 -20.62 -8.20
C MET A 827 -24.46 -19.70 -9.43
N ALA A 828 -23.88 -20.11 -10.58
CA ALA A 828 -23.97 -19.36 -11.83
C ALA A 828 -25.40 -19.30 -12.41
N ARG A 829 -26.17 -20.38 -12.33
CA ARG A 829 -27.58 -20.42 -12.77
C ARG A 829 -28.47 -19.54 -11.91
N CYS A 830 -28.36 -19.63 -10.59
CA CYS A 830 -29.10 -18.77 -9.66
C CYS A 830 -28.75 -17.28 -9.88
N ARG A 831 -27.46 -16.96 -10.03
CA ARG A 831 -26.99 -15.61 -10.37
C ARG A 831 -27.58 -15.10 -11.69
N ARG A 832 -27.59 -15.92 -12.74
CA ARG A 832 -28.16 -15.54 -14.04
C ARG A 832 -29.64 -15.21 -13.90
N TRP A 833 -30.40 -16.06 -13.19
CA TRP A 833 -31.82 -15.85 -12.93
C TRP A 833 -32.09 -14.57 -12.13
N ILE A 834 -31.34 -14.29 -11.05
CA ILE A 834 -31.47 -13.05 -10.27
C ILE A 834 -31.28 -11.81 -11.16
N LEU A 835 -30.28 -11.85 -12.04
CA LEU A 835 -29.91 -10.71 -12.89
C LEU A 835 -30.84 -10.53 -14.11
N SER A 836 -31.58 -11.57 -14.53
CA SER A 836 -32.58 -11.50 -15.60
C SER A 836 -34.00 -11.31 -15.07
N ASP A 837 -34.56 -12.35 -14.46
CA ASP A 837 -36.01 -12.49 -14.19
C ASP A 837 -36.35 -12.26 -12.72
N GLY A 838 -35.40 -12.49 -11.80
CA GLY A 838 -35.61 -12.37 -10.35
C GLY A 838 -36.02 -10.96 -9.89
N ARG A 839 -35.75 -9.92 -10.69
CA ARG A 839 -36.20 -8.54 -10.43
C ARG A 839 -37.72 -8.35 -10.41
N LYS A 840 -38.47 -9.25 -11.04
CA LYS A 840 -39.94 -9.21 -11.07
C LYS A 840 -40.55 -9.75 -9.77
N GLU A 841 -39.77 -10.48 -8.98
CA GLU A 841 -40.18 -11.11 -7.74
C GLU A 841 -39.88 -10.20 -6.52
N LYS A 842 -40.65 -10.37 -5.44
CA LYS A 842 -40.39 -9.67 -4.17
C LYS A 842 -39.27 -10.36 -3.40
N LEU A 843 -38.02 -10.04 -3.75
CA LEU A 843 -36.82 -10.58 -3.11
C LEU A 843 -36.28 -9.64 -2.02
N ASP A 844 -35.70 -10.23 -0.98
CA ASP A 844 -34.92 -9.52 0.04
C ASP A 844 -33.58 -9.07 -0.59
N LEU A 845 -33.46 -7.77 -0.79
CA LEU A 845 -32.31 -7.16 -1.46
C LEU A 845 -31.00 -7.39 -0.70
N VAL A 846 -31.01 -7.53 0.63
CA VAL A 846 -29.79 -7.79 1.42
C VAL A 846 -29.31 -9.21 1.17
N LYS A 847 -30.21 -10.19 1.23
CA LYS A 847 -29.89 -11.60 0.93
C LYS A 847 -29.38 -11.76 -0.51
N VAL A 848 -30.04 -11.10 -1.47
CA VAL A 848 -29.64 -11.11 -2.88
C VAL A 848 -28.25 -10.51 -3.08
N VAL A 849 -27.97 -9.35 -2.48
CA VAL A 849 -26.65 -8.71 -2.61
C VAL A 849 -25.56 -9.56 -1.97
N ARG A 850 -25.80 -10.12 -0.77
CA ARG A 850 -24.88 -11.06 -0.11
C ARG A 850 -24.60 -12.28 -0.99
N PHE A 851 -25.63 -12.87 -1.59
CA PHE A 851 -25.47 -13.97 -2.53
C PHE A 851 -24.59 -13.58 -3.72
N LEU A 852 -24.84 -12.42 -4.36
CA LEU A 852 -24.05 -11.99 -5.51
C LEU A 852 -22.57 -11.79 -5.15
N ILE A 853 -22.28 -11.32 -3.93
CA ILE A 853 -20.91 -11.24 -3.40
C ILE A 853 -20.31 -12.63 -3.20
N THR A 854 -21.01 -13.54 -2.52
CA THR A 854 -20.51 -14.91 -2.28
C THR A 854 -20.32 -15.68 -3.60
N ALA A 855 -21.27 -15.57 -4.53
CA ALA A 855 -21.23 -16.15 -5.87
C ALA A 855 -20.13 -15.55 -6.76
N SER A 856 -19.54 -14.44 -6.34
CA SER A 856 -18.35 -13.86 -6.97
C SER A 856 -17.03 -14.39 -6.39
N THR A 857 -17.09 -15.44 -5.55
CA THR A 857 -15.97 -16.18 -4.93
C THR A 857 -15.21 -15.48 -3.80
N PHE A 858 -15.76 -14.42 -3.21
CA PHE A 858 -15.13 -13.71 -2.09
C PHE A 858 -15.89 -13.97 -0.78
N SER A 859 -15.50 -15.01 -0.03
CA SER A 859 -16.15 -15.38 1.23
C SER A 859 -15.75 -14.49 2.42
N ALA A 860 -14.67 -13.70 2.31
CA ALA A 860 -14.23 -12.76 3.35
C ALA A 860 -13.55 -11.52 2.75
N ILE A 861 -14.33 -10.50 2.39
CA ILE A 861 -13.76 -9.24 1.89
C ILE A 861 -13.43 -8.34 3.08
N HIS A 862 -12.16 -8.30 3.48
CA HIS A 862 -11.65 -7.16 4.23
C HIS A 862 -11.45 -6.00 3.27
N VAL A 863 -12.15 -4.90 3.52
CA VAL A 863 -12.17 -3.74 2.62
C VAL A 863 -10.83 -3.01 2.59
N GLU A 864 -10.05 -3.12 3.66
CA GLU A 864 -8.67 -2.61 3.69
C GLU A 864 -7.73 -3.38 2.73
N SER A 865 -8.05 -4.61 2.33
CA SER A 865 -7.26 -5.41 1.38
C SER A 865 -7.86 -5.45 -0.04
N PHE A 866 -8.93 -4.70 -0.31
CA PHE A 866 -9.71 -4.82 -1.56
C PHE A 866 -8.89 -4.62 -2.84
N VAL A 867 -7.86 -3.78 -2.76
CA VAL A 867 -6.94 -3.45 -3.87
C VAL A 867 -6.07 -4.66 -4.25
N ASP A 868 -5.66 -5.46 -3.26
CA ASP A 868 -4.69 -6.55 -3.44
C ASP A 868 -5.34 -7.90 -3.80
N LEU A 869 -6.68 -8.00 -3.79
CA LEU A 869 -7.35 -9.25 -4.15
C LEU A 869 -7.09 -9.61 -5.63
N PRO A 870 -6.45 -10.76 -5.93
CA PRO A 870 -6.23 -11.17 -7.32
C PRO A 870 -7.55 -11.49 -8.00
N LEU A 871 -7.70 -11.02 -9.25
CA LEU A 871 -8.84 -11.40 -10.10
C LEU A 871 -8.61 -12.83 -10.61
N THR A 872 -9.44 -13.78 -10.17
CA THR A 872 -9.39 -15.17 -10.65
C THR A 872 -9.99 -15.29 -12.06
N VAL A 873 -9.65 -16.37 -12.79
CA VAL A 873 -10.05 -16.57 -14.20
C VAL A 873 -11.58 -16.68 -14.38
N GLU A 874 -12.35 -17.12 -13.38
CA GLU A 874 -13.83 -17.17 -13.45
C GLU A 874 -14.49 -15.78 -13.43
N TYR A 875 -13.81 -14.78 -12.86
CA TYR A 875 -14.24 -13.37 -12.85
C TYR A 875 -14.42 -12.80 -14.27
N VAL A 876 -13.75 -13.40 -15.25
CA VAL A 876 -13.78 -12.99 -16.65
C VAL A 876 -15.16 -13.17 -17.29
N THR A 877 -16.06 -13.98 -16.73
CA THR A 877 -17.38 -14.26 -17.34
C THR A 877 -18.52 -13.38 -16.83
N TRP A 878 -18.49 -12.95 -15.56
CA TRP A 878 -19.54 -12.14 -14.94
C TRP A 878 -19.16 -10.66 -14.99
N GLY A 879 -20.05 -9.82 -15.54
CA GLY A 879 -19.81 -8.38 -15.68
C GLY A 879 -19.18 -7.93 -17.01
N ARG A 880 -19.11 -8.84 -18.00
CA ARG A 880 -18.79 -8.49 -19.40
C ARG A 880 -19.97 -7.90 -20.17
N THR A 881 -21.18 -8.39 -19.90
CA THR A 881 -22.37 -7.87 -20.59
C THR A 881 -22.91 -6.67 -19.84
N GLU A 882 -23.22 -5.61 -20.59
CA GLU A 882 -23.74 -4.37 -20.02
C GLU A 882 -25.03 -4.61 -19.21
N ASP A 883 -25.88 -5.54 -19.67
CA ASP A 883 -27.14 -5.88 -18.99
C ASP A 883 -26.91 -6.48 -17.60
N THR A 884 -25.92 -7.37 -17.44
CA THR A 884 -25.63 -7.97 -16.12
C THR A 884 -25.05 -6.94 -15.16
N VAL A 885 -24.18 -6.06 -15.66
CA VAL A 885 -23.63 -4.93 -14.88
C VAL A 885 -24.74 -3.96 -14.48
N ARG A 886 -25.63 -3.62 -15.42
CA ARG A 886 -26.80 -2.76 -15.17
C ARG A 886 -27.71 -3.37 -14.11
N SER A 887 -28.01 -4.67 -14.23
CA SER A 887 -28.83 -5.39 -13.27
C SER A 887 -28.18 -5.49 -11.89
N ALA A 888 -26.89 -5.82 -11.80
CA ALA A 888 -26.22 -5.92 -10.50
C ALA A 888 -26.08 -4.54 -9.82
N THR A 889 -25.71 -3.51 -10.59
CA THR A 889 -25.59 -2.13 -10.10
C THR A 889 -26.94 -1.61 -9.62
N GLY A 890 -28.02 -1.85 -10.37
CA GLY A 890 -29.36 -1.44 -9.96
C GLY A 890 -29.78 -2.10 -8.64
N LEU A 891 -29.59 -3.42 -8.50
CA LEU A 891 -29.92 -4.15 -7.25
C LEU A 891 -29.12 -3.63 -6.06
N ALA A 892 -27.83 -3.36 -6.26
CA ALA A 892 -26.98 -2.80 -5.21
C ALA A 892 -27.45 -1.40 -4.78
N LEU A 893 -27.83 -0.53 -5.74
CA LEU A 893 -28.35 0.80 -5.44
C LEU A 893 -29.76 0.74 -4.82
N ASP A 894 -30.63 -0.16 -5.26
CA ASP A 894 -31.95 -0.35 -4.65
C ASP A 894 -31.79 -0.84 -3.20
N CYS A 895 -30.86 -1.76 -2.94
CA CYS A 895 -30.50 -2.21 -1.60
C CYS A 895 -29.96 -1.05 -0.74
N LEU A 896 -29.06 -0.24 -1.29
CA LEU A 896 -28.50 0.92 -0.60
C LEU A 896 -29.59 1.91 -0.15
N LEU A 897 -30.63 2.11 -0.96
CA LEU A 897 -31.70 3.07 -0.69
C LEU A 897 -32.83 2.50 0.18
N SER A 898 -32.92 1.17 0.31
CA SER A 898 -33.96 0.51 1.11
C SER A 898 -33.65 0.46 2.61
N PHE A 899 -32.39 0.72 3.01
CA PHE A 899 -31.93 0.61 4.39
C PHE A 899 -31.05 1.80 4.80
N ASP A 900 -31.06 2.15 6.09
CA ASP A 900 -30.18 3.18 6.62
C ASP A 900 -28.75 2.65 6.84
N TYR A 901 -27.92 2.81 5.80
CA TYR A 901 -26.52 2.43 5.84
C TYR A 901 -25.56 3.57 6.20
N GLU A 902 -26.04 4.75 6.62
CA GLU A 902 -25.18 5.92 6.77
C GLU A 902 -23.99 5.65 7.70
N LYS A 903 -24.24 5.06 8.87
CA LYS A 903 -23.19 4.72 9.85
C LYS A 903 -22.14 3.75 9.29
N ARG A 904 -22.57 2.75 8.52
CA ARG A 904 -21.68 1.75 7.91
C ARG A 904 -20.89 2.34 6.74
N LEU A 905 -21.47 3.23 5.94
CA LEU A 905 -20.76 3.96 4.89
C LEU A 905 -19.67 4.89 5.44
N ARG A 906 -19.87 5.45 6.64
CA ARG A 906 -18.86 6.26 7.35
C ARG A 906 -17.76 5.40 7.98
N SER A 907 -18.10 4.19 8.44
CA SER A 907 -17.18 3.25 9.08
C SER A 907 -15.98 2.90 8.22
N ARG A 908 -14.76 3.11 8.74
CA ARG A 908 -13.53 2.79 8.02
C ARG A 908 -13.46 1.32 7.55
N SER A 909 -13.89 0.37 8.38
CA SER A 909 -13.62 -1.06 8.22
C SER A 909 -14.84 -1.94 7.89
N ASP A 910 -16.06 -1.42 8.00
CA ASP A 910 -17.30 -2.19 7.82
C ASP A 910 -18.24 -1.49 6.81
N PRO A 911 -17.95 -1.54 5.50
CA PRO A 911 -18.88 -1.04 4.51
C PRO A 911 -20.06 -1.99 4.32
N PRO A 912 -21.22 -1.45 3.93
CA PRO A 912 -22.40 -2.25 3.66
C PRO A 912 -22.19 -3.13 2.43
N GLU A 913 -22.89 -4.26 2.40
CA GLU A 913 -22.80 -5.29 1.36
C GLU A 913 -23.11 -4.70 -0.03
N CYS A 914 -24.06 -3.76 -0.11
CA CYS A 914 -24.37 -3.06 -1.36
C CYS A 914 -23.16 -2.26 -1.90
N LEU A 915 -22.38 -1.61 -1.04
CA LEU A 915 -21.16 -0.92 -1.45
C LEU A 915 -20.09 -1.91 -1.89
N VAL A 916 -19.93 -3.03 -1.18
CA VAL A 916 -19.00 -4.10 -1.56
C VAL A 916 -19.30 -4.61 -2.97
N LEU A 917 -20.58 -4.87 -3.29
CA LEU A 917 -20.99 -5.28 -4.63
C LEU A 917 -20.67 -4.20 -5.69
N LEU A 918 -20.92 -2.93 -5.41
CA LEU A 918 -20.56 -1.82 -6.32
C LEU A 918 -19.05 -1.74 -6.55
N LEU A 919 -18.24 -1.94 -5.51
CA LEU A 919 -16.77 -1.96 -5.62
C LEU A 919 -16.28 -3.17 -6.42
N LEU A 920 -16.90 -4.34 -6.27
CA LEU A 920 -16.59 -5.53 -7.06
C LEU A 920 -16.90 -5.28 -8.54
N ILE A 921 -18.05 -4.70 -8.85
CA ILE A 921 -18.39 -4.33 -10.24
C ILE A 921 -17.38 -3.31 -10.78
N ALA A 922 -17.05 -2.27 -10.01
CA ALA A 922 -16.08 -1.25 -10.40
C ALA A 922 -14.68 -1.84 -10.67
N LYS A 923 -14.27 -2.88 -9.93
CA LYS A 923 -12.98 -3.55 -10.10
C LYS A 923 -12.83 -4.27 -11.45
N LEU A 924 -13.94 -4.55 -12.16
CA LEU A 924 -13.91 -5.16 -13.51
C LEU A 924 -13.21 -4.29 -14.55
N GLY A 925 -13.13 -2.97 -14.35
CA GLY A 925 -12.41 -2.09 -15.25
C GLY A 925 -12.99 -0.67 -15.35
N ARG A 926 -12.33 0.17 -16.15
CA ARG A 926 -12.66 1.59 -16.30
C ARG A 926 -14.10 1.84 -16.77
N ASN A 927 -14.60 1.05 -17.71
CA ASN A 927 -15.96 1.20 -18.23
C ASN A 927 -17.00 0.94 -17.14
N GLN A 928 -16.74 -0.02 -16.25
CA GLN A 928 -17.62 -0.41 -15.16
C GLN A 928 -17.58 0.62 -14.03
N VAL A 929 -16.41 1.21 -13.74
CA VAL A 929 -16.33 2.40 -12.85
C VAL A 929 -17.19 3.53 -13.41
N GLN A 930 -17.07 3.85 -14.70
CA GLN A 930 -17.88 4.89 -15.33
C GLN A 930 -19.37 4.56 -15.33
N PHE A 931 -19.72 3.30 -15.53
CA PHE A 931 -21.09 2.83 -15.49
C PHE A 931 -21.70 2.97 -14.09
N VAL A 932 -21.02 2.47 -13.06
CA VAL A 932 -21.47 2.53 -11.66
C VAL A 932 -21.59 3.98 -11.21
N THR A 933 -20.57 4.80 -11.47
CA THR A 933 -20.59 6.23 -11.13
C THR A 933 -21.70 6.97 -11.90
N GLY A 934 -21.90 6.67 -13.18
CA GLY A 934 -23.02 7.19 -13.97
C GLY A 934 -24.40 6.80 -13.42
N ALA A 935 -24.56 5.54 -12.96
CA ALA A 935 -25.80 5.08 -12.34
C ALA A 935 -26.10 5.80 -11.01
N ILE A 936 -25.09 6.01 -10.17
CA ILE A 936 -25.20 6.80 -8.94
C ILE A 936 -25.58 8.25 -9.27
N MET A 937 -24.87 8.87 -10.22
CA MET A 937 -25.11 10.25 -10.64
C MET A 937 -26.53 10.48 -11.18
N LYS A 938 -27.10 9.51 -11.90
CA LYS A 938 -28.50 9.57 -12.35
C LYS A 938 -29.48 9.62 -11.16
N ARG A 939 -29.20 8.89 -10.07
CA ARG A 939 -30.08 8.82 -8.88
C ARG A 939 -29.88 9.96 -7.88
N ILE A 940 -28.75 10.69 -7.92
CA ILE A 940 -28.48 11.83 -7.03
C ILE A 940 -29.48 12.98 -7.23
N HIS A 941 -30.17 13.05 -8.37
CA HIS A 941 -31.20 14.05 -8.65
C HIS A 941 -32.54 13.78 -7.93
N SER A 942 -32.57 12.84 -6.97
CA SER A 942 -33.71 12.61 -6.10
C SER A 942 -33.95 13.80 -5.16
N ASP A 943 -35.21 14.14 -4.92
CA ASP A 943 -35.62 15.18 -3.95
C ASP A 943 -35.39 14.78 -2.49
N ASP A 944 -35.15 13.50 -2.20
CA ASP A 944 -34.86 13.03 -0.84
C ASP A 944 -33.38 13.28 -0.46
N GLU A 945 -33.17 14.19 0.49
CA GLU A 945 -31.84 14.55 0.99
C GLU A 945 -31.12 13.36 1.67
N GLN A 946 -31.84 12.42 2.29
CA GLN A 946 -31.20 11.24 2.89
C GLN A 946 -30.65 10.30 1.81
N THR A 947 -31.47 9.94 0.81
CA THR A 947 -31.06 9.20 -0.39
C THR A 947 -29.85 9.84 -1.05
N LYS A 948 -29.91 11.16 -1.29
CA LYS A 948 -28.82 11.93 -1.89
C LYS A 948 -27.54 11.83 -1.06
N ARG A 949 -27.63 11.94 0.26
CA ARG A 949 -26.48 11.78 1.18
C ARG A 949 -25.84 10.40 1.07
N LEU A 950 -26.63 9.31 1.10
CA LEU A 950 -26.12 7.94 0.97
C LEU A 950 -25.40 7.71 -0.37
N LEU A 951 -25.98 8.23 -1.46
CA LEU A 951 -25.41 8.15 -2.81
C LEU A 951 -24.10 8.95 -2.93
N LEU A 952 -24.04 10.14 -2.35
CA LEU A 952 -22.82 10.96 -2.29
C LEU A 952 -21.70 10.25 -1.52
N LEU A 953 -22.00 9.65 -0.37
CA LEU A 953 -21.02 8.87 0.40
C LEU A 953 -20.51 7.65 -0.38
N SER A 954 -21.40 6.92 -1.06
CA SER A 954 -21.00 5.79 -1.91
C SER A 954 -20.14 6.23 -3.09
N LEU A 955 -20.46 7.36 -3.71
CA LEU A 955 -19.67 7.94 -4.78
C LEU A 955 -18.24 8.28 -4.32
N LEU A 956 -18.11 8.89 -3.14
CA LEU A 956 -16.82 9.20 -2.54
C LEU A 956 -16.02 7.94 -2.18
N ARG A 957 -16.69 6.89 -1.70
CA ARG A 957 -16.05 5.58 -1.43
C ARG A 957 -15.53 4.91 -2.69
N ILE A 958 -16.27 4.98 -3.80
CA ILE A 958 -15.80 4.46 -5.09
C ILE A 958 -14.58 5.26 -5.56
N TYR A 959 -14.60 6.58 -5.42
CA TYR A 959 -13.45 7.43 -5.73
C TYR A 959 -12.22 7.09 -4.87
N ALA A 960 -12.40 6.80 -3.57
CA ALA A 960 -11.33 6.38 -2.67
C ALA A 960 -10.61 5.11 -3.17
N HIS A 961 -11.36 4.13 -3.67
CA HIS A 961 -10.81 2.83 -4.09
C HIS A 961 -10.28 2.84 -5.53
N PHE A 962 -10.89 3.62 -6.43
CA PHE A 962 -10.56 3.63 -7.86
C PHE A 962 -10.27 5.03 -8.42
N PRO A 963 -9.37 5.82 -7.79
CA PRO A 963 -9.16 7.21 -8.17
C PRO A 963 -8.67 7.37 -9.63
N LEU A 964 -7.80 6.47 -10.10
CA LEU A 964 -7.24 6.52 -11.47
C LEU A 964 -8.23 6.14 -12.57
N LEU A 965 -9.28 5.36 -12.24
CA LEU A 965 -10.25 4.86 -13.21
C LEU A 965 -11.46 5.78 -13.37
N MET A 966 -11.71 6.63 -12.37
CA MET A 966 -12.83 7.55 -12.35
C MET A 966 -12.57 8.78 -13.23
N ASN A 967 -13.51 9.07 -14.15
CA ASN A 967 -13.37 10.21 -15.06
C ASN A 967 -13.82 11.52 -14.42
N LEU A 968 -12.89 12.22 -13.76
CA LEU A 968 -13.12 13.52 -13.14
C LEU A 968 -13.29 14.69 -14.14
N GLY A 969 -13.28 14.43 -15.45
CA GLY A 969 -13.47 15.47 -16.48
C GLY A 969 -14.86 16.12 -16.44
N THR A 970 -15.88 15.44 -15.90
CA THR A 970 -17.24 15.98 -15.84
C THR A 970 -17.43 16.92 -14.65
N ALA A 971 -17.90 18.14 -14.89
CA ALA A 971 -18.10 19.16 -13.85
C ALA A 971 -19.13 18.71 -12.79
N ALA A 972 -20.20 18.01 -13.20
CA ALA A 972 -21.21 17.48 -12.30
C ALA A 972 -20.63 16.47 -11.30
N LEU A 973 -19.76 15.56 -11.77
CA LEU A 973 -19.10 14.58 -10.92
C LEU A 973 -18.17 15.26 -9.90
N ARG A 974 -17.38 16.23 -10.35
CA ARG A 974 -16.52 17.03 -9.46
C ARG A 974 -17.34 17.76 -8.40
N SER A 975 -18.43 18.41 -8.78
CA SER A 975 -19.34 19.10 -7.84
C SER A 975 -19.94 18.15 -6.81
N ASN A 976 -20.41 16.96 -7.22
CA ASN A 976 -20.97 15.99 -6.29
C ASN A 976 -19.90 15.36 -5.38
N LEU A 977 -18.68 15.10 -5.87
CA LEU A 977 -17.58 14.66 -5.00
C LEU A 977 -17.21 15.72 -3.97
N MET A 978 -17.16 17.00 -4.34
CA MET A 978 -16.94 18.09 -3.39
C MET A 978 -18.03 18.13 -2.31
N LYS A 979 -19.31 18.05 -2.70
CA LYS A 979 -20.43 17.97 -1.74
C LYS A 979 -20.32 16.74 -0.83
N ALA A 980 -19.95 15.58 -1.37
CA ALA A 980 -19.78 14.36 -0.59
C ALA A 980 -18.70 14.51 0.48
N VAL A 981 -17.57 15.12 0.10
CA VAL A 981 -16.46 15.44 1.00
C VAL A 981 -16.89 16.43 2.07
N GLU A 982 -17.64 17.48 1.71
CA GLU A 982 -18.16 18.44 2.68
C GLU A 982 -19.02 17.81 3.77
N LEU A 983 -19.76 16.75 3.44
CA LEU A 983 -20.63 16.00 4.35
C LEU A 983 -19.89 14.99 5.25
N SER A 984 -18.66 14.62 4.88
CA SER A 984 -17.91 13.51 5.48
C SER A 984 -16.41 13.76 5.62
N ALA A 985 -15.99 15.02 5.76
CA ALA A 985 -14.58 15.39 5.77
C ALA A 985 -13.76 14.65 6.85
N GLU A 986 -14.29 14.53 8.07
CA GLU A 986 -13.63 13.80 9.17
C GLU A 986 -13.46 12.30 8.85
N ASP A 987 -14.51 11.67 8.34
CA ASP A 987 -14.49 10.25 7.94
C ASP A 987 -13.52 10.05 6.77
N TRP A 988 -13.58 10.93 5.77
CA TRP A 988 -12.76 10.92 4.55
C TRP A 988 -11.26 10.96 4.84
N LEU A 989 -10.83 11.77 5.81
CA LEU A 989 -9.43 11.82 6.24
C LEU A 989 -8.95 10.45 6.75
N CYS A 990 -9.84 9.68 7.39
CA CYS A 990 -9.52 8.38 7.98
C CYS A 990 -9.65 7.17 7.03
N TRP A 991 -10.27 7.34 5.86
CA TRP A 991 -10.42 6.26 4.88
C TRP A 991 -9.07 5.88 4.25
N ARG A 992 -8.98 4.78 3.50
CA ARG A 992 -7.74 4.42 2.79
C ARG A 992 -7.97 4.48 1.28
N SER A 993 -6.96 4.94 0.56
CA SER A 993 -6.87 4.92 -0.90
C SER A 993 -5.57 4.23 -1.32
N PRO A 994 -5.56 3.46 -2.43
CA PRO A 994 -4.34 2.87 -2.95
C PRO A 994 -3.28 3.89 -3.35
N LEU A 995 -3.67 5.16 -3.54
CA LEU A 995 -2.73 6.25 -3.83
C LEU A 995 -2.19 6.92 -2.57
N ASP A 996 -2.73 6.65 -1.38
CA ASP A 996 -2.30 7.36 -0.16
C ASP A 996 -0.82 7.14 0.13
N ASP A 997 -0.34 5.89 0.07
CA ASP A 997 1.06 5.54 0.31
C ASP A 997 1.96 6.11 -0.79
N SER A 998 1.53 6.05 -2.05
CA SER A 998 2.29 6.62 -3.18
C SER A 998 2.41 8.14 -3.10
N ILE A 999 1.32 8.85 -2.76
CA ILE A 999 1.35 10.31 -2.55
C ILE A 999 2.26 10.64 -1.37
N GLU A 1000 2.20 9.81 -0.33
CA GLU A 1000 3.01 9.99 0.86
C GLU A 1000 4.51 9.80 0.60
N ASP A 1001 4.89 8.76 -0.14
CA ASP A 1001 6.25 8.52 -0.60
C ASP A 1001 6.74 9.63 -1.54
N MET A 1002 5.87 10.12 -2.43
CA MET A 1002 6.18 11.24 -3.32
C MET A 1002 6.43 12.52 -2.53
N LEU A 1003 5.63 12.77 -1.49
CA LEU A 1003 5.85 13.90 -0.56
C LEU A 1003 7.18 13.72 0.17
N ASP A 1004 7.43 12.59 0.79
CA ASP A 1004 8.69 12.36 1.52
C ASP A 1004 9.91 12.48 0.59
N THR A 1005 9.81 11.99 -0.64
CA THR A 1005 10.88 12.13 -1.65
C THR A 1005 11.07 13.59 -2.06
N ALA A 1006 9.99 14.33 -2.30
CA ALA A 1006 10.07 15.75 -2.66
C ALA A 1006 10.61 16.61 -1.51
N LEU A 1007 10.32 16.23 -0.26
CA LEU A 1007 10.74 16.95 0.93
C LEU A 1007 12.16 16.59 1.39
N SER A 1008 12.64 15.38 1.11
CA SER A 1008 13.99 14.93 1.48
C SER A 1008 15.06 15.24 0.42
N ASN A 1009 14.67 15.31 -0.86
CA ASN A 1009 15.60 15.54 -1.96
C ASN A 1009 15.29 16.85 -2.70
N LEU A 1010 15.79 17.95 -2.14
CA LEU A 1010 15.68 19.32 -2.66
C LEU A 1010 16.06 19.44 -4.15
N SER A 1011 17.00 18.62 -4.64
CA SER A 1011 17.44 18.66 -6.04
C SER A 1011 16.46 18.06 -7.05
N SER A 1012 15.42 17.32 -6.60
CA SER A 1012 14.51 16.61 -7.49
C SER A 1012 13.27 17.44 -7.85
N LEU A 1013 13.45 18.44 -8.73
CA LEU A 1013 12.33 19.16 -9.38
C LEU A 1013 11.29 18.22 -10.02
N ARG A 1014 11.73 17.03 -10.45
CA ARG A 1014 10.88 16.02 -11.06
C ARG A 1014 9.85 15.45 -10.07
N SER A 1015 10.24 15.25 -8.81
CA SER A 1015 9.33 14.73 -7.75
C SER A 1015 8.23 15.75 -7.42
N ALA A 1016 8.59 17.03 -7.35
CA ALA A 1016 7.64 18.12 -7.17
C ALA A 1016 6.62 18.20 -8.33
N GLN A 1017 7.08 18.04 -9.57
CA GLN A 1017 6.20 18.06 -10.74
C GLN A 1017 5.16 16.93 -10.73
N PHE A 1018 5.54 15.72 -10.28
CA PHE A 1018 4.58 14.63 -10.14
C PHE A 1018 3.49 14.94 -9.11
N LEU A 1019 3.86 15.55 -7.97
CA LEU A 1019 2.88 15.99 -6.96
C LEU A 1019 1.96 17.09 -7.51
N VAL A 1020 2.47 18.02 -8.30
CA VAL A 1020 1.68 19.04 -9.01
C VAL A 1020 0.69 18.39 -9.98
N ASP A 1021 1.12 17.36 -10.71
CA ASP A 1021 0.24 16.64 -11.64
C ASP A 1021 -0.84 15.85 -10.90
N VAL A 1022 -0.50 15.25 -9.75
CA VAL A 1022 -1.48 14.63 -8.84
C VAL A 1022 -2.43 15.67 -8.26
N ALA A 1023 -1.96 16.86 -7.88
CA ALA A 1023 -2.78 17.96 -7.39
C ALA A 1023 -3.87 18.35 -8.40
N LYS A 1024 -3.51 18.39 -9.68
CA LYS A 1024 -4.42 18.71 -10.78
C LYS A 1024 -5.40 17.58 -11.08
N LYS A 1025 -4.91 16.33 -11.10
CA LYS A 1025 -5.72 15.16 -11.48
C LYS A 1025 -6.60 14.64 -10.35
N HIS A 1026 -6.08 14.61 -9.12
CA HIS A 1026 -6.72 14.03 -7.94
C HIS A 1026 -6.62 14.97 -6.72
N PRO A 1027 -7.17 16.20 -6.81
CA PRO A 1027 -7.01 17.23 -5.79
C PRO A 1027 -7.50 16.77 -4.41
N LEU A 1028 -8.62 16.06 -4.34
CA LEU A 1028 -9.21 15.59 -3.09
C LEU A 1028 -8.35 14.60 -2.32
N LEU A 1029 -7.53 13.79 -3.01
CA LEU A 1029 -6.60 12.86 -2.35
C LEU A 1029 -5.37 13.58 -1.82
N LEU A 1030 -4.84 14.53 -2.59
CA LEU A 1030 -3.72 15.36 -2.15
C LEU A 1030 -4.08 16.19 -0.92
N LEU A 1031 -5.28 16.78 -0.89
CA LEU A 1031 -5.75 17.60 0.24
C LEU A 1031 -5.82 16.83 1.57
N ARG A 1032 -5.91 15.50 1.54
CA ARG A 1032 -5.84 14.66 2.76
C ARG A 1032 -4.48 14.70 3.44
N LYS A 1033 -3.44 15.10 2.69
CA LYS A 1033 -2.05 15.17 3.16
C LYS A 1033 -1.66 16.60 3.57
N LEU A 1034 -2.61 17.53 3.68
CA LEU A 1034 -2.33 18.90 4.13
C LEU A 1034 -1.70 18.94 5.53
N ASP A 1035 -2.14 18.09 6.45
CA ASP A 1035 -1.53 17.96 7.78
C ASP A 1035 -0.05 17.55 7.69
N LYS A 1036 0.27 16.56 6.85
CA LYS A 1036 1.67 16.14 6.60
C LYS A 1036 2.51 17.27 6.01
N MET A 1037 1.96 18.03 5.05
CA MET A 1037 2.64 19.20 4.47
C MET A 1037 2.85 20.31 5.52
N GLY A 1038 1.85 20.55 6.39
CA GLY A 1038 1.94 21.50 7.49
C GLY A 1038 3.01 21.09 8.49
N ASN A 1039 3.00 19.83 8.90
CA ASN A 1039 4.01 19.24 9.77
C ASN A 1039 5.41 19.31 9.17
N ALA A 1040 5.55 19.19 7.84
CA ALA A 1040 6.85 19.36 7.17
C ALA A 1040 7.36 20.81 7.26
N VAL A 1041 6.47 21.79 7.09
CA VAL A 1041 6.80 23.21 7.27
C VAL A 1041 7.15 23.48 8.74
N GLU A 1042 6.36 22.98 9.69
CA GLU A 1042 6.58 23.17 11.13
C GLU A 1042 7.84 22.48 11.65
N LYS A 1043 8.16 21.25 11.20
CA LYS A 1043 9.36 20.52 11.61
C LYS A 1043 10.65 21.29 11.34
N ASP A 1044 10.68 22.11 10.31
CA ASP A 1044 11.81 22.98 10.00
C ASP A 1044 11.95 24.16 11.00
N GLY A 1045 10.87 24.49 11.72
CA GLY A 1045 10.86 25.47 12.81
C GLY A 1045 11.06 24.86 14.20
N VAL A 1046 10.90 23.55 14.33
CA VAL A 1046 11.14 22.82 15.59
C VAL A 1046 12.62 22.47 15.69
N VAL A 1047 13.27 22.89 16.76
CA VAL A 1047 14.63 22.47 17.09
C VAL A 1047 14.61 20.94 17.20
N ILE A 1048 15.30 20.25 16.29
CA ILE A 1048 15.47 18.80 16.36
C ILE A 1048 16.22 18.52 17.67
N GLU A 1049 15.52 17.97 18.66
CA GLU A 1049 16.09 17.37 19.88
C GLU A 1049 16.87 16.09 19.52
N THR A 1050 17.72 16.12 18.50
CA THR A 1050 18.78 15.13 18.35
C THR A 1050 19.80 15.46 19.42
N ILE A 1051 19.58 14.83 20.57
CA ILE A 1051 20.43 14.75 21.75
C ILE A 1051 21.85 14.35 21.30
N VAL A 1052 22.69 15.34 21.03
CA VAL A 1052 24.09 15.27 21.42
C VAL A 1052 24.12 15.95 22.77
N ALA A 1053 24.54 15.24 23.81
CA ALA A 1053 24.37 15.60 25.23
C ALA A 1053 25.03 16.93 25.67
N ASP A 1054 25.68 17.67 24.75
CA ASP A 1054 26.47 18.86 25.04
C ASP A 1054 25.92 20.19 24.44
N ASP A 1055 24.83 20.16 23.66
CA ASP A 1055 24.27 21.39 23.07
C ASP A 1055 23.51 22.21 24.14
N LYS A 1056 24.15 23.27 24.66
CA LYS A 1056 23.53 24.20 25.62
C LYS A 1056 22.52 25.13 24.92
N ILE A 1057 21.26 25.02 25.32
CA ILE A 1057 20.16 25.87 24.83
C ILE A 1057 20.16 27.21 25.60
N GLY A 1058 19.99 28.33 24.90
CA GLY A 1058 19.91 29.66 25.51
C GLY A 1058 19.05 30.64 24.71
N VAL A 1059 18.55 31.69 25.36
CA VAL A 1059 17.77 32.76 24.71
C VAL A 1059 18.70 33.88 24.29
N VAL A 1060 18.75 34.19 22.98
CA VAL A 1060 19.52 35.30 22.44
C VAL A 1060 18.66 36.57 22.41
N ARG A 1061 19.16 37.68 22.95
CA ARG A 1061 18.58 39.03 22.83
C ARG A 1061 19.65 39.96 22.24
N GLY A 1062 19.41 40.56 21.07
CA GLY A 1062 20.35 41.51 20.45
C GLY A 1062 20.15 41.73 18.95
N GLN A 1063 20.78 42.78 18.41
CA GLN A 1063 20.81 43.10 16.97
C GLN A 1063 21.99 42.37 16.30
N GLY A 1064 21.69 41.42 15.42
CA GLY A 1064 22.68 40.72 14.58
C GLY A 1064 22.62 39.20 14.70
N LEU A 1065 21.69 38.57 13.98
CA LEU A 1065 21.56 37.10 13.92
C LEU A 1065 22.37 36.46 12.78
N ASN A 1066 22.98 37.28 11.92
CA ASN A 1066 23.70 36.81 10.73
C ASN A 1066 25.17 36.49 10.98
N GLU A 1067 25.70 36.88 12.14
CA GLU A 1067 27.07 36.59 12.55
C GLU A 1067 27.07 35.59 13.71
N PRO A 1068 28.07 34.68 13.78
CA PRO A 1068 28.21 33.80 14.93
C PRO A 1068 28.42 34.64 16.18
N LEU A 1069 27.49 34.54 17.12
CA LEU A 1069 27.54 35.27 18.39
C LEU A 1069 28.68 34.71 19.23
N ILE A 1070 29.38 35.55 19.97
CA ILE A 1070 30.42 35.08 20.88
C ILE A 1070 29.85 35.06 22.29
N ALA A 1071 29.75 33.87 22.88
CA ALA A 1071 29.40 33.71 24.29
C ALA A 1071 30.62 33.27 25.08
N ASN A 1072 30.88 33.93 26.20
CA ASN A 1072 31.99 33.56 27.07
C ASN A 1072 31.47 32.56 28.11
N VAL A 1073 31.76 31.27 27.92
CA VAL A 1073 31.36 30.19 28.83
C VAL A 1073 32.62 29.65 29.50
N ASN A 1074 32.68 29.74 30.83
CA ASN A 1074 33.85 29.33 31.62
C ASN A 1074 35.17 30.01 31.18
N GLY A 1075 35.11 31.30 30.80
CA GLY A 1075 36.28 32.07 30.36
C GLY A 1075 36.78 31.75 28.94
N LYS A 1076 36.10 30.85 28.20
CA LYS A 1076 36.37 30.60 26.78
C LYS A 1076 35.28 31.23 25.91
N GLY A 1077 35.69 32.04 24.94
CA GLY A 1077 34.80 32.57 23.91
C GLY A 1077 34.38 31.44 22.97
N LEU A 1078 33.10 31.06 23.01
CA LEU A 1078 32.47 30.11 22.11
C LEU A 1078 31.69 30.86 21.04
N LYS A 1079 31.85 30.45 19.77
CA LYS A 1079 30.96 30.88 18.69
C LYS A 1079 29.64 30.10 18.79
N ILE A 1080 28.55 30.83 18.99
CA ILE A 1080 27.18 30.33 18.98
C ILE A 1080 26.57 30.66 17.61
N CYS A 1081 26.11 29.63 16.91
CA CYS A 1081 25.24 29.80 15.75
C CYS A 1081 23.78 29.74 16.21
N VAL A 1082 23.00 30.76 15.87
CA VAL A 1082 21.56 30.76 16.17
C VAL A 1082 20.83 29.96 15.10
N LYS A 1083 20.28 28.81 15.47
CA LYS A 1083 19.35 28.06 14.62
C LYS A 1083 17.98 28.73 14.71
N HIS A 1084 17.48 29.20 13.59
CA HIS A 1084 16.13 29.71 13.43
C HIS A 1084 15.36 28.88 12.39
N TRP A 1085 14.05 29.08 12.25
CA TRP A 1085 13.28 28.44 11.18
C TRP A 1085 13.95 28.73 9.83
N GLY A 1086 14.20 27.73 8.98
CA GLY A 1086 14.89 27.95 7.70
C GLY A 1086 16.41 28.11 7.76
N TYR A 1087 17.04 27.85 8.92
CA TYR A 1087 18.51 27.85 9.05
C TYR A 1087 19.19 26.83 8.13
N ASN A 1088 18.53 25.71 7.82
CA ASN A 1088 19.07 24.64 6.96
C ASN A 1088 18.71 24.78 5.46
N TYR A 1089 18.43 25.99 4.96
CA TYR A 1089 18.15 26.26 3.53
C TYR A 1089 17.00 25.40 2.93
N THR A 1090 15.85 25.39 3.60
CA THR A 1090 14.62 24.65 3.21
C THR A 1090 13.64 25.47 2.36
N GLU A 1091 14.05 26.60 1.81
CA GLU A 1091 13.18 27.52 1.05
C GLU A 1091 12.57 26.89 -0.21
N GLU A 1092 13.30 25.99 -0.86
CA GLU A 1092 12.80 25.22 -2.00
C GLU A 1092 11.68 24.26 -1.59
N ILE A 1093 11.74 23.70 -0.37
CA ILE A 1093 10.65 22.88 0.19
C ILE A 1093 9.40 23.72 0.42
N TRP A 1094 9.53 24.88 1.05
CA TRP A 1094 8.40 25.79 1.28
C TRP A 1094 7.76 26.21 -0.06
N SER A 1095 8.60 26.56 -1.03
CA SER A 1095 8.17 26.92 -2.37
C SER A 1095 7.47 25.76 -3.08
N THR A 1096 8.00 24.55 -2.96
CA THR A 1096 7.44 23.32 -3.55
C THR A 1096 6.08 22.98 -2.97
N ILE A 1097 5.91 23.05 -1.64
CA ILE A 1097 4.62 22.81 -0.99
C ILE A 1097 3.59 23.84 -1.48
N LEU A 1098 3.95 25.13 -1.55
CA LEU A 1098 3.07 26.16 -2.12
C LEU A 1098 2.74 25.90 -3.58
N ASP A 1099 3.68 25.45 -4.40
CA ASP A 1099 3.45 25.15 -5.81
C ASP A 1099 2.49 23.96 -5.98
N VAL A 1100 2.68 22.91 -5.19
CA VAL A 1100 1.82 21.72 -5.16
C VAL A 1100 0.39 22.09 -4.76
N ILE A 1101 0.22 22.93 -3.74
CA ILE A 1101 -1.11 23.34 -3.27
C ILE A 1101 -1.76 24.35 -4.21
N SER A 1102 -0.97 25.27 -4.78
CA SER A 1102 -1.44 26.25 -5.77
C SER A 1102 -1.89 25.60 -7.06
N ALA A 1103 -1.43 24.37 -7.35
CA ALA A 1103 -1.88 23.57 -8.48
C ALA A 1103 -3.25 22.91 -8.27
N VAL A 1104 -3.76 22.86 -7.03
CA VAL A 1104 -5.13 22.40 -6.74
C VAL A 1104 -6.13 23.41 -7.30
N PRO A 1105 -7.20 22.98 -7.99
CA PRO A 1105 -8.25 23.89 -8.47
C PRO A 1105 -8.86 24.71 -7.33
N ASN A 1106 -9.06 26.01 -7.55
CA ASN A 1106 -9.55 26.94 -6.53
C ASN A 1106 -10.88 26.49 -5.92
N GLU A 1107 -11.79 25.96 -6.75
CA GLU A 1107 -13.09 25.49 -6.27
C GLU A 1107 -12.95 24.32 -5.28
N VAL A 1108 -11.95 23.45 -5.44
CA VAL A 1108 -11.73 22.31 -4.54
C VAL A 1108 -10.96 22.76 -3.30
N LEU A 1109 -9.91 23.55 -3.49
CA LEU A 1109 -9.00 23.99 -2.44
C LEU A 1109 -9.71 24.83 -1.38
N PHE A 1110 -10.44 25.87 -1.80
CA PHE A 1110 -11.08 26.82 -0.88
C PHE A 1110 -12.50 26.42 -0.46
N GLN A 1111 -12.93 25.21 -0.81
CA GLN A 1111 -14.18 24.62 -0.36
C GLN A 1111 -13.91 23.38 0.51
N CYS A 1112 -13.28 22.36 -0.08
CA CYS A 1112 -12.96 21.11 0.61
C CYS A 1112 -11.70 21.24 1.49
N GLY A 1113 -10.66 21.91 1.01
CA GLY A 1113 -9.39 22.04 1.73
C GLY A 1113 -9.53 22.73 3.09
N LEU A 1114 -10.47 23.68 3.22
CA LEU A 1114 -10.78 24.35 4.49
C LEU A 1114 -11.18 23.37 5.60
N LYS A 1115 -11.87 22.28 5.25
CA LYS A 1115 -12.27 21.21 6.20
C LYS A 1115 -11.18 20.14 6.41
N MET A 1116 -10.09 20.20 5.65
CA MET A 1116 -9.02 19.18 5.64
C MET A 1116 -7.68 19.69 6.17
N GLY A 1117 -7.63 20.85 6.82
CA GLY A 1117 -6.40 21.37 7.40
C GLY A 1117 -5.73 22.53 6.64
N LEU A 1118 -6.41 23.16 5.67
CA LEU A 1118 -5.79 24.24 4.89
C LEU A 1118 -5.46 25.47 5.73
N LEU A 1119 -6.29 25.80 6.73
CA LEU A 1119 -6.09 26.98 7.57
C LEU A 1119 -4.91 26.80 8.51
N GLU A 1120 -4.71 25.59 9.01
CA GLU A 1120 -3.58 25.15 9.84
C GLU A 1120 -2.26 25.30 9.06
N LEU A 1121 -2.25 24.83 7.81
CA LEU A 1121 -1.12 25.02 6.93
C LEU A 1121 -0.83 26.50 6.65
N LEU A 1122 -1.86 27.31 6.35
CA LEU A 1122 -1.69 28.75 6.17
C LEU A 1122 -1.14 29.41 7.45
N GLY A 1123 -1.60 28.97 8.62
CA GLY A 1123 -1.07 29.40 9.91
C GLY A 1123 0.42 29.06 10.09
N ALA A 1124 0.87 27.89 9.61
CA ALA A 1124 2.29 27.55 9.58
C ALA A 1124 3.09 28.51 8.67
N TYR A 1125 2.59 28.83 7.46
CA TYR A 1125 3.23 29.80 6.57
C TYR A 1125 3.27 31.22 7.14
N LEU A 1126 2.21 31.67 7.81
CA LEU A 1126 2.19 32.99 8.42
C LEU A 1126 3.20 33.10 9.57
N ARG A 1127 3.31 32.06 10.41
CA ARG A 1127 4.35 31.99 11.45
C ARG A 1127 5.76 31.99 10.85
N LEU A 1128 5.98 31.19 9.80
CA LEU A 1128 7.24 31.15 9.07
C LEU A 1128 7.63 32.54 8.55
N VAL A 1129 6.74 33.21 7.81
CA VAL A 1129 6.99 34.54 7.25
C VAL A 1129 7.23 35.58 8.33
N LEU A 1130 6.47 35.52 9.44
CA LEU A 1130 6.66 36.43 10.57
C LEU A 1130 8.05 36.26 11.18
N VAL A 1131 8.46 35.03 11.47
CA VAL A 1131 9.79 34.71 12.02
C VAL A 1131 10.89 35.19 11.06
N GLN A 1132 10.78 34.85 9.77
CA GLN A 1132 11.75 35.30 8.76
C GLN A 1132 11.84 36.83 8.65
N SER A 1133 10.70 37.53 8.72
CA SER A 1133 10.69 39.00 8.65
C SER A 1133 11.39 39.67 9.83
N GLN A 1134 11.39 39.03 11.01
CA GLN A 1134 12.04 39.56 12.22
C GLN A 1134 13.55 39.33 12.22
N ILE A 1135 14.02 38.31 11.51
CA ILE A 1135 15.44 37.93 11.43
C ILE A 1135 16.26 38.94 10.58
N ARG A 1136 15.61 39.90 9.90
CA ARG A 1136 16.23 40.98 9.11
C ARG A 1136 17.24 40.49 8.05
N THR A 1137 17.13 39.25 7.61
CA THR A 1137 17.79 38.79 6.39
C THR A 1137 17.05 39.42 5.21
N ASN A 1138 17.64 40.47 4.65
CA ASN A 1138 17.12 41.15 3.45
C ASN A 1138 17.37 40.27 2.22
N SER A 1139 16.83 39.05 2.22
CA SER A 1139 17.02 38.07 1.15
C SER A 1139 15.88 38.23 0.14
N ASP A 1140 16.22 38.32 -1.14
CA ASP A 1140 15.27 38.25 -2.27
C ASP A 1140 14.33 37.04 -2.17
N ARG A 1141 14.72 36.04 -1.38
CA ARG A 1141 14.01 34.78 -1.18
C ARG A 1141 12.79 34.94 -0.28
N LEU A 1142 12.89 35.69 0.83
CA LEU A 1142 11.72 36.03 1.64
C LEU A 1142 10.72 36.88 0.83
N ALA A 1143 11.21 37.80 0.00
CA ALA A 1143 10.36 38.58 -0.90
C ALA A 1143 9.58 37.68 -1.87
N LYS A 1144 10.24 36.70 -2.51
CA LYS A 1144 9.59 35.69 -3.37
C LYS A 1144 8.58 34.84 -2.62
N LEU A 1145 8.88 34.40 -1.40
CA LEU A 1145 7.94 33.64 -0.58
C LEU A 1145 6.71 34.49 -0.22
N LYS A 1146 6.91 35.74 0.19
CA LYS A 1146 5.82 36.69 0.45
C LYS A 1146 4.97 36.91 -0.79
N GLU A 1147 5.59 37.12 -1.95
CA GLU A 1147 4.86 37.28 -3.22
C GLU A 1147 3.95 36.08 -3.49
N ARG A 1148 4.47 34.85 -3.38
CA ARG A 1148 3.69 33.61 -3.58
C ARG A 1148 2.57 33.44 -2.56
N VAL A 1149 2.84 33.68 -1.28
CA VAL A 1149 1.82 33.63 -0.22
C VAL A 1149 0.76 34.70 -0.46
N SER A 1150 1.15 35.91 -0.87
CA SER A 1150 0.22 36.99 -1.20
C SER A 1150 -0.66 36.64 -2.40
N GLU A 1151 -0.11 36.05 -3.45
CA GLU A 1151 -0.86 35.53 -4.59
C GLU A 1151 -1.89 34.47 -4.15
N PHE A 1152 -1.45 33.54 -3.30
CA PHE A 1152 -2.31 32.50 -2.75
C PHE A 1152 -3.46 33.06 -1.91
N LEU A 1153 -3.18 34.04 -1.03
CA LEU A 1153 -4.19 34.73 -0.23
C LEU A 1153 -5.16 35.53 -1.12
N GLY A 1154 -4.67 36.13 -2.20
CA GLY A 1154 -5.49 36.78 -3.21
C GLY A 1154 -6.46 35.80 -3.89
N ARG A 1155 -6.00 34.60 -4.22
CA ARG A 1155 -6.85 33.50 -4.74
C ARG A 1155 -7.88 33.02 -3.71
N PHE A 1156 -7.51 32.93 -2.44
CA PHE A 1156 -8.46 32.55 -1.38
C PHE A 1156 -9.58 33.59 -1.26
N LYS A 1157 -9.20 34.87 -1.18
CA LYS A 1157 -10.15 35.99 -1.08
C LYS A 1157 -11.10 36.05 -2.27
N SER A 1158 -10.63 35.81 -3.49
CA SER A 1158 -11.46 35.85 -4.70
C SER A 1158 -12.37 34.63 -4.85
N ALA A 1159 -11.92 33.45 -4.42
CA ALA A 1159 -12.68 32.21 -4.56
C ALA A 1159 -13.74 32.02 -3.45
N ASN A 1160 -13.45 32.40 -2.20
CA ASN A 1160 -14.36 32.20 -1.06
C ASN A 1160 -14.23 33.32 -0.02
N LEU A 1161 -14.75 34.50 -0.37
CA LEU A 1161 -14.68 35.72 0.47
C LEU A 1161 -15.23 35.51 1.88
N LYS A 1162 -16.36 34.81 2.03
CA LYS A 1162 -16.99 34.55 3.34
C LYS A 1162 -16.05 33.77 4.27
N SER A 1163 -15.43 32.71 3.76
CA SER A 1163 -14.51 31.89 4.56
C SER A 1163 -13.19 32.61 4.82
N TYR A 1164 -12.72 33.42 3.86
CA TYR A 1164 -11.57 34.29 4.05
C TYR A 1164 -11.80 35.30 5.19
N ASP A 1165 -12.94 36.02 5.19
CA ASP A 1165 -13.28 36.99 6.23
C ASP A 1165 -13.46 36.32 7.60
N SER A 1166 -14.06 35.12 7.63
CA SER A 1166 -14.15 34.32 8.87
C SER A 1166 -12.78 33.90 9.40
N TRP A 1167 -11.85 33.51 8.52
CA TRP A 1167 -10.49 33.14 8.89
C TRP A 1167 -9.67 34.35 9.36
N MET A 1168 -9.83 35.52 8.73
CA MET A 1168 -9.24 36.79 9.15
C MET A 1168 -9.61 37.18 10.58
N ALA A 1169 -10.83 36.86 10.99
CA ALA A 1169 -11.34 37.11 12.35
C ALA A 1169 -10.96 36.01 13.36
N SER A 1170 -10.51 34.84 12.90
CA SER A 1170 -10.15 33.72 13.78
C SER A 1170 -8.85 33.99 14.55
N ASN A 1171 -8.69 33.38 15.73
CA ASN A 1171 -7.45 33.43 16.52
C ASN A 1171 -6.45 32.32 16.14
N ASN A 1172 -6.68 31.64 15.01
CA ASN A 1172 -6.09 30.32 14.70
C ASN A 1172 -4.87 30.44 13.79
N CYS A 1173 -3.76 30.92 14.34
CA CYS A 1173 -2.45 30.88 13.68
C CYS A 1173 -1.33 30.31 14.57
N GLY A 1174 -1.67 29.70 15.71
CA GLY A 1174 -0.66 29.27 16.69
C GLY A 1174 0.13 30.42 17.33
N LEU A 1175 -0.35 31.66 17.21
CA LEU A 1175 0.22 32.89 17.79
C LEU A 1175 -0.85 33.63 18.62
N PRO A 1176 -1.32 33.04 19.74
CA PRO A 1176 -2.41 33.63 20.53
C PRO A 1176 -2.07 35.02 21.07
N SER A 1177 -0.78 35.33 21.25
CA SER A 1177 -0.28 36.64 21.70
C SER A 1177 -0.53 37.79 20.72
N LEU A 1178 -0.72 37.50 19.42
CA LEU A 1178 -1.00 38.52 18.40
C LEU A 1178 -2.51 38.68 18.13
N GLY A 1179 -3.36 37.90 18.81
CA GLY A 1179 -4.81 37.94 18.65
C GLY A 1179 -5.27 37.35 17.32
N ALA A 1180 -6.15 38.06 16.61
CA ALA A 1180 -6.75 37.59 15.37
C ALA A 1180 -5.75 37.49 14.20
N THR A 1181 -5.96 36.55 13.27
CA THR A 1181 -5.14 36.31 12.07
C THR A 1181 -4.83 37.58 11.29
N ARG A 1182 -5.78 38.52 11.20
CA ARG A 1182 -5.58 39.83 10.56
C ARG A 1182 -4.38 40.62 11.11
N ASN A 1183 -4.12 40.52 12.42
CA ASN A 1183 -3.00 41.21 13.06
C ASN A 1183 -1.67 40.59 12.66
N VAL A 1184 -1.63 39.25 12.51
CA VAL A 1184 -0.46 38.52 12.00
C VAL A 1184 -0.18 38.92 10.56
N LEU A 1185 -1.21 39.05 9.71
CA LEU A 1185 -1.06 39.50 8.33
C LEU A 1185 -0.53 40.93 8.21
N VAL A 1186 -0.92 41.82 9.12
CA VAL A 1186 -0.33 43.17 9.23
C VAL A 1186 1.14 43.07 9.61
N GLY A 1187 1.49 42.24 10.60
CA GLY A 1187 2.88 42.01 11.01
C GLY A 1187 3.77 41.42 9.90
N CYS A 1188 3.21 40.57 9.04
CA CYS A 1188 3.91 40.01 7.87
C CYS A 1188 4.00 40.98 6.68
N GLY A 1189 3.26 42.09 6.69
CA GLY A 1189 3.19 43.05 5.60
C GLY A 1189 2.27 42.65 4.44
N PHE A 1190 1.36 41.69 4.66
CA PHE A 1190 0.35 41.29 3.66
C PHE A 1190 -0.88 42.21 3.67
N LEU A 1191 -1.08 42.96 4.75
CA LEU A 1191 -2.25 43.81 4.94
C LEU A 1191 -1.82 45.15 5.55
N SER A 1192 -2.40 46.26 5.08
CA SER A 1192 -2.19 47.56 5.73
C SER A 1192 -3.03 47.67 7.01
N HIS A 1193 -2.59 48.53 7.94
CA HIS A 1193 -3.34 48.80 9.18
C HIS A 1193 -4.77 49.29 8.88
N GLN A 1194 -4.94 50.12 7.85
CA GLN A 1194 -6.23 50.63 7.42
C GLN A 1194 -7.16 49.51 6.94
N HIS A 1195 -6.68 48.59 6.10
CA HIS A 1195 -7.46 47.43 5.66
C HIS A 1195 -7.81 46.49 6.82
N ALA A 1196 -6.95 46.35 7.83
CA ALA A 1196 -7.27 45.58 9.04
C ALA A 1196 -8.44 46.23 9.80
N MET A 1197 -8.40 47.56 9.99
CA MET A 1197 -9.48 48.29 10.66
C MET A 1197 -10.80 48.21 9.89
N GLU A 1198 -10.75 48.28 8.56
CA GLU A 1198 -11.94 48.12 7.71
C GLU A 1198 -12.52 46.70 7.79
N SER A 1199 -11.67 45.67 7.84
CA SER A 1199 -12.11 44.28 8.06
C SER A 1199 -12.80 44.14 9.42
N VAL A 1200 -12.28 44.77 10.48
CA VAL A 1200 -12.94 44.79 11.81
C VAL A 1200 -14.32 45.42 11.72
N LYS A 1201 -14.43 46.60 11.10
CA LYS A 1201 -15.72 47.32 10.95
C LYS A 1201 -16.76 46.48 10.20
N LYS A 1202 -16.35 45.77 9.15
CA LYS A 1202 -17.24 44.86 8.41
C LYS A 1202 -17.77 43.71 9.27
N VAL A 1203 -16.92 43.09 10.07
CA VAL A 1203 -17.32 41.99 10.97
C VAL A 1203 -18.29 42.47 12.07
N TYR A 1204 -18.07 43.68 12.61
CA TYR A 1204 -18.99 44.25 13.59
C TYR A 1204 -20.33 44.66 12.95
N ALA A 1205 -20.32 45.19 11.73
CA ALA A 1205 -21.54 45.55 11.01
C ALA A 1205 -22.38 44.32 10.62
N SER A 1206 -21.75 43.19 10.28
CA SER A 1206 -22.47 41.95 9.96
C SER A 1206 -22.96 41.20 11.20
N ALA A 1207 -22.43 41.50 12.39
CA ALA A 1207 -22.88 40.92 13.65
C ALA A 1207 -24.10 41.64 14.24
N THR A 1208 -24.41 42.86 13.79
CA THR A 1208 -25.59 43.62 14.23
C THR A 1208 -26.86 43.32 13.42
N ASP A 1209 -26.74 42.63 12.28
CA ASP A 1209 -27.86 42.26 11.40
C ASP A 1209 -28.35 40.80 11.57
N ASN A 1210 -27.74 40.03 12.47
CA ASN A 1210 -28.21 38.70 12.93
C ASN A 1210 -28.61 38.77 14.40
#